data_AF-A0AAD6Z550-F1
#
_entry.id   AF-A0AAD6Z550-F1
#
_cell.length_a   1.000
_cell.length_b   1.000
_cell.length_c   1.000
_cell.angle_alpha   90.00
_cell.angle_beta   90.00
_cell.angle_gamma   90.00
#
_symmetry.space_group_name_H-M   'P 1'
#
loop_
_entity.id
_entity.type
_entity.pdbx_description
1 polymer ?
#
loop_
_entity_poly.entity_id
_entity_poly.type
_entity_poly.pdbx_seq_one_letter_code
_entity_poly.pdbx_strand_id
1 'polypeptide(L)'
;MRVFLWVLKEARCKDVPSFDELRRVQKQLRTQCGTPSIPCKSPLGNIFFMNDPRAIIAKDWENPTTRKLIHVYPEIPEDGVIREIWHAAKWRKTMDLDILSPMYDAGVTHYYVNEVARLRDGKFVIPIRWVKFRGRIYADAFSVTFDDQVCQSFNSDCFFLKSSTIDAGHIARMPNLKRKIAAGRPMYSSFVNYFADDVSGNRSKSWNKHWNAYMTHQNLPRKVLQQEFHVHFVSTSPNASVSEQFLEFKAAVEETHADPVEVRDESGNATCFCIYCNAGPSDNPMQSEISAHIGGKGNCFCRKCQVGGTQADKATNEGYHALTAFRPPHRHRLAGVPRTKEQIIQELEKQVKLACSGVIKPVKDLQTKTGVKDVYTQFWIDGIIARFKEMRKDEPNHSVEEIQEELVQWTVENRDNIYSFDPTKDTPIEILHTILLGIIKYIWHITHTPWSAEQKQMYAHRLQSTSTDGLSIHPIRSAYIMQYAGSLIGRQLKTLAQTNVFHVRGLVTDDQFTAWKAAGELAALLWFPEIRNLAEYRRDLQVAVANVLDIFATIDPSKIITKIKYHLLVHTDDDVVEFGPLIGLATEIFESFNGVFRYCSILSNHLAPSRDIARQLADQEDLKHRLAGGWWPCGEDGKWERAGTGVRHFMAEHPILQKLLGWTEPSSMKHESMWNKCTYVISESLDECLVGSWDSSTIAGRISDILVDSASLVLVVLERFQVLSARDKTFGMPVLTRRDSESSQSIKFKFNVQHDSLLDMQERVESDQIENYIVHGSLDRFFINMHSFHNAHLLRATLPRDLVAPIPLFSDRQAKHVELATQLREKVAIRKAAAANKRKRPSDDEGDDEVDARPRKARKKTPKKRKQNLVVLPPTGSMVANRPRRTILPTEKAKAAQQVEQPEEEEAVDCSDDSDDGYIDSDEDYSE
;
A
#
# COMPACT_ATOMS: atom_id res chain seq x y z
N MET A 1 -8.37 1.42 -33.46
CA MET A 1 -9.53 0.56 -33.81
C MET A 1 -9.75 0.43 -35.31
N ARG A 2 -9.95 1.52 -36.08
CA ARG A 2 -10.10 1.43 -37.55
C ARG A 2 -8.94 0.70 -38.24
N VAL A 3 -7.71 0.98 -37.82
CA VAL A 3 -6.51 0.27 -38.31
C VAL A 3 -6.55 -1.23 -38.01
N PHE A 4 -7.00 -1.66 -36.83
CA PHE A 4 -7.11 -3.09 -36.50
C PHE A 4 -8.17 -3.80 -37.36
N LEU A 5 -9.33 -3.17 -37.55
CA LEU A 5 -10.36 -3.70 -38.45
C LEU A 5 -9.86 -3.78 -39.90
N TRP A 6 -9.10 -2.79 -40.34
CA TRP A 6 -8.44 -2.81 -41.65
C TRP A 6 -7.41 -3.95 -41.74
N VAL A 7 -6.51 -4.10 -40.77
CA VAL A 7 -5.53 -5.21 -40.73
C VAL A 7 -6.22 -6.57 -40.76
N LEU A 8 -7.31 -6.77 -40.02
CA LEU A 8 -8.07 -8.02 -40.04
C LEU A 8 -8.67 -8.30 -41.43
N LYS A 9 -9.15 -7.27 -42.13
CA LYS A 9 -9.63 -7.40 -43.51
C LYS A 9 -8.49 -7.77 -44.47
N GLU A 10 -7.34 -7.11 -44.37
CA GLU A 10 -6.15 -7.41 -45.18
C GLU A 10 -5.59 -8.82 -44.90
N ALA A 11 -5.67 -9.26 -43.63
CA ALA A 11 -5.32 -10.62 -43.22
C ALA A 11 -6.36 -11.68 -43.66
N ARG A 12 -7.40 -11.28 -44.41
CA ARG A 12 -8.49 -12.14 -44.90
C ARG A 12 -9.26 -12.86 -43.79
N CYS A 13 -9.34 -12.26 -42.60
CA CYS A 13 -10.26 -12.74 -41.57
C CYS A 13 -11.69 -12.62 -42.09
N LYS A 14 -12.49 -13.68 -41.92
CA LYS A 14 -13.91 -13.67 -42.27
C LYS A 14 -14.70 -12.85 -41.25
N ASP A 15 -15.81 -12.27 -41.67
CA ASP A 15 -16.82 -11.63 -40.80
C ASP A 15 -16.29 -10.47 -39.93
N VAL A 16 -15.33 -9.68 -40.43
CA VAL A 16 -14.82 -8.49 -39.73
C VAL A 16 -15.93 -7.43 -39.64
N PRO A 17 -16.36 -7.01 -38.44
CA PRO A 17 -17.45 -6.06 -38.29
C PRO A 17 -17.08 -4.67 -38.85
N SER A 18 -18.09 -3.89 -39.24
CA SER A 18 -17.88 -2.47 -39.51
C SER A 18 -17.45 -1.75 -38.22
N PHE A 19 -16.83 -0.58 -38.36
CA PHE A 19 -16.46 0.22 -37.20
C PHE A 19 -17.70 0.61 -36.37
N ASP A 20 -18.80 0.94 -37.04
CA ASP A 20 -20.04 1.33 -36.38
C ASP A 20 -20.71 0.15 -35.67
N GLU A 21 -20.68 -1.02 -36.29
CA GLU A 21 -21.18 -2.25 -35.68
C GLU A 21 -20.36 -2.60 -34.42
N LEU A 22 -19.03 -2.48 -34.49
CA LEU A 22 -18.19 -2.66 -33.33
C LEU A 22 -18.51 -1.66 -32.21
N ARG A 23 -18.76 -0.38 -32.55
CA ARG A 23 -19.16 0.64 -31.57
C ARG A 23 -20.53 0.35 -30.96
N ARG A 24 -21.48 -0.15 -31.75
CA ARG A 24 -22.81 -0.58 -31.30
C ARG A 24 -22.70 -1.71 -30.29
N VAL A 25 -21.91 -2.75 -30.61
CA VAL A 25 -21.63 -3.87 -29.69
C VAL A 25 -20.94 -3.39 -28.42
N GLN A 26 -19.95 -2.50 -28.50
CA GLN A 26 -19.29 -1.93 -27.31
C GLN A 26 -20.29 -1.18 -26.41
N LYS A 27 -21.19 -0.38 -27.00
CA LYS A 27 -22.23 0.34 -26.26
C LYS A 27 -23.19 -0.64 -25.58
N GLN A 28 -23.67 -1.65 -26.32
CA GLN A 28 -24.56 -2.67 -25.79
C GLN A 28 -23.93 -3.43 -24.62
N LEU A 29 -22.68 -3.87 -24.77
CA LEU A 29 -21.96 -4.60 -23.73
C LEU A 29 -21.77 -3.76 -22.46
N ARG A 30 -21.48 -2.46 -22.58
CA ARG A 30 -21.39 -1.57 -21.41
C ARG A 30 -22.72 -1.45 -20.67
N THR A 31 -23.83 -1.41 -21.40
CA THR A 31 -25.17 -1.34 -20.80
C THR A 31 -25.56 -2.66 -20.13
N GLN A 32 -25.19 -3.80 -20.71
CA GLN A 32 -25.59 -5.12 -20.21
C GLN A 32 -24.72 -5.66 -19.07
N CYS A 33 -23.39 -5.48 -19.15
CA CYS A 33 -22.44 -6.12 -18.23
C CYS A 33 -21.32 -5.18 -17.76
N GLY A 34 -21.41 -3.89 -18.09
CA GLY A 34 -20.36 -2.92 -17.81
C GLY A 34 -20.32 -2.48 -16.36
N THR A 35 -19.14 -2.15 -15.85
CA THR A 35 -19.00 -1.46 -14.56
C THR A 35 -19.47 -0.01 -14.73
N PRO A 36 -20.51 0.44 -14.00
CA PRO A 36 -20.96 1.83 -14.10
C PRO A 36 -19.88 2.80 -13.62
N SER A 37 -19.60 3.84 -14.42
CA SER A 37 -18.83 5.00 -13.98
C SER A 37 -19.80 6.12 -13.57
N ILE A 38 -19.96 6.30 -12.26
CA ILE A 38 -20.93 7.19 -11.62
C ILE A 38 -20.35 8.60 -11.54
N PRO A 39 -21.08 9.66 -11.98
CA PRO A 39 -20.71 11.04 -11.71
C PRO A 39 -20.97 11.38 -10.24
N CYS A 40 -19.94 11.87 -9.55
CA CYS A 40 -19.99 12.27 -8.16
C CYS A 40 -19.76 13.77 -8.01
N LYS A 41 -20.38 14.38 -7.01
CA LYS A 41 -20.15 15.77 -6.61
C LYS A 41 -19.83 15.79 -5.12
N SER A 42 -18.58 16.12 -4.78
CA SER A 42 -18.17 16.19 -3.39
C SER A 42 -18.93 17.29 -2.62
N PRO A 43 -18.92 17.25 -1.27
CA PRO A 43 -19.45 18.36 -0.47
C PRO A 43 -18.82 19.73 -0.77
N LEU A 44 -17.61 19.76 -1.36
CA LEU A 44 -16.94 20.99 -1.80
C LEU A 44 -17.34 21.43 -3.22
N GLY A 45 -18.26 20.71 -3.86
CA GLY A 45 -18.71 20.97 -5.23
C GLY A 45 -17.77 20.44 -6.32
N ASN A 46 -16.70 19.70 -5.96
CA ASN A 46 -15.80 19.12 -6.95
C ASN A 46 -16.46 17.93 -7.65
N ILE A 47 -16.44 17.95 -8.98
CA ILE A 47 -16.99 16.86 -9.80
C ILE A 47 -15.88 15.86 -10.11
N PHE A 48 -16.19 14.58 -9.95
CA PHE A 48 -15.33 13.46 -10.34
C PHE A 48 -16.17 12.25 -10.72
N PHE A 49 -15.53 11.19 -11.23
CA PHE A 49 -16.19 9.94 -11.59
C PHE A 49 -15.61 8.80 -10.77
N MET A 50 -16.51 7.93 -10.31
CA MET A 50 -16.18 6.72 -9.55
C MET A 50 -16.72 5.49 -10.28
N ASN A 51 -15.90 4.47 -10.46
CA ASN A 51 -16.39 3.16 -10.87
C ASN A 51 -17.06 2.49 -9.68
N ASP A 52 -18.27 1.98 -9.90
CA ASP A 52 -19.11 1.48 -8.81
C ASP A 52 -18.43 0.31 -8.07
N PRO A 53 -18.06 0.47 -6.79
CA PRO A 53 -17.41 -0.61 -6.04
C PRO A 53 -18.30 -1.84 -5.87
N ARG A 54 -19.63 -1.67 -5.91
CA ARG A 54 -20.61 -2.77 -5.80
C ARG A 54 -20.53 -3.67 -7.03
N ALA A 55 -20.56 -3.07 -8.22
CA ALA A 55 -20.46 -3.80 -9.49
C ALA A 55 -19.09 -4.48 -9.65
N ILE A 56 -18.03 -3.85 -9.16
CA ILE A 56 -16.68 -4.44 -9.18
C ILE A 56 -16.63 -5.70 -8.30
N ILE A 57 -17.06 -5.61 -7.04
CA ILE A 57 -17.04 -6.77 -6.13
C ILE A 57 -18.03 -7.85 -6.61
N ALA A 58 -19.17 -7.46 -7.20
CA ALA A 58 -20.09 -8.42 -7.81
C ALA A 58 -19.39 -9.28 -8.86
N LYS A 59 -18.53 -8.68 -9.70
CA LYS A 59 -17.76 -9.42 -10.71
C LYS A 59 -16.81 -10.44 -10.11
N ASP A 60 -16.17 -10.15 -8.98
CA ASP A 60 -15.34 -11.14 -8.28
C ASP A 60 -16.17 -12.35 -7.81
N TRP A 61 -17.39 -12.11 -7.34
CA TRP A 61 -18.32 -13.17 -6.93
C TRP A 61 -18.89 -13.96 -8.11
N GLU A 62 -19.13 -13.31 -9.23
CA GLU A 62 -19.71 -13.89 -10.45
C GLU A 62 -18.66 -14.53 -11.36
N ASN A 63 -17.39 -14.31 -11.09
CA ASN A 63 -16.27 -14.91 -11.79
C ASN A 63 -15.97 -16.31 -11.24
N PRO A 64 -16.14 -17.41 -12.01
CA PRO A 64 -15.96 -18.77 -11.50
C PRO A 64 -14.55 -19.09 -11.00
N THR A 65 -13.54 -18.36 -11.47
CA THR A 65 -12.14 -18.56 -11.07
C THR A 65 -11.84 -17.81 -9.78
N THR A 66 -12.29 -16.55 -9.67
CA THR A 66 -12.13 -15.73 -8.47
C THR A 66 -13.01 -16.23 -7.33
N ARG A 67 -14.27 -16.60 -7.59
CA ARG A 67 -15.26 -16.98 -6.59
C ARG A 67 -14.82 -18.16 -5.71
N LYS A 68 -14.11 -19.13 -6.29
CA LYS A 68 -13.54 -20.30 -5.58
C LYS A 68 -12.50 -19.94 -4.53
N LEU A 69 -11.91 -18.76 -4.67
CA LEU A 69 -10.88 -18.26 -3.79
C LEU A 69 -11.45 -17.35 -2.69
N ILE A 70 -12.70 -16.90 -2.81
CA ILE A 70 -13.33 -16.00 -1.83
C ILE A 70 -13.58 -16.74 -0.52
N HIS A 71 -12.96 -16.24 0.54
CA HIS A 71 -13.04 -16.73 1.89
C HIS A 71 -13.97 -15.85 2.75
N VAL A 72 -15.09 -16.40 3.22
CA VAL A 72 -16.19 -15.60 3.83
C VAL A 72 -16.25 -15.62 5.36
N TYR A 73 -15.47 -16.48 6.02
CA TYR A 73 -15.48 -16.63 7.48
C TYR A 73 -14.07 -16.43 8.09
N PRO A 74 -13.93 -16.03 9.35
CA PRO A 74 -12.70 -16.25 10.08
C PRO A 74 -12.28 -17.74 10.04
N GLU A 75 -10.99 -18.06 9.98
CA GLU A 75 -10.50 -19.45 9.94
C GLU A 75 -9.45 -19.71 11.02
N ILE A 76 -9.57 -20.86 11.68
CA ILE A 76 -8.50 -21.41 12.53
C ILE A 76 -7.72 -22.40 11.65
N PRO A 77 -6.47 -22.07 11.25
CA PRO A 77 -5.68 -22.97 10.44
C PRO A 77 -5.34 -24.24 11.22
N GLU A 78 -5.50 -25.41 10.59
CA GLU A 78 -5.28 -26.72 11.24
C GLU A 78 -3.81 -26.94 11.65
N ASP A 79 -2.88 -26.46 10.84
CA ASP A 79 -1.45 -26.50 11.11
C ASP A 79 -0.98 -25.39 12.07
N GLY A 80 -1.89 -24.53 12.52
CA GLY A 80 -1.61 -23.38 13.37
C GLY A 80 -0.88 -22.22 12.68
N VAL A 81 -0.59 -22.31 11.38
CA VAL A 81 0.22 -21.33 10.66
C VAL A 81 -0.64 -20.18 10.13
N ILE A 82 -0.28 -18.96 10.51
CA ILE A 82 -0.99 -17.73 10.11
C ILE A 82 -0.43 -17.27 8.76
N ARG A 83 -1.28 -17.20 7.74
CA ARG A 83 -0.92 -16.86 6.36
C ARG A 83 -1.77 -15.72 5.80
N GLU A 84 -3.05 -15.77 6.15
CA GLU A 84 -4.08 -14.92 5.60
C GLU A 84 -4.71 -14.07 6.70
N ILE A 85 -5.33 -12.95 6.33
CA ILE A 85 -5.90 -12.00 7.27
C ILE A 85 -7.04 -12.61 8.11
N TRP A 86 -7.79 -13.55 7.54
CA TRP A 86 -8.85 -14.27 8.24
C TRP A 86 -8.32 -15.29 9.27
N HIS A 87 -7.01 -15.59 9.28
CA HIS A 87 -6.34 -16.34 10.36
C HIS A 87 -5.94 -15.44 11.54
N ALA A 88 -5.87 -14.12 11.32
CA ALA A 88 -5.32 -13.17 12.28
C ALA A 88 -6.34 -12.75 13.35
N ALA A 89 -5.89 -12.00 14.36
CA ALA A 89 -6.76 -11.64 15.49
C ALA A 89 -7.89 -10.70 15.07
N LYS A 90 -7.72 -9.91 14.00
CA LYS A 90 -8.75 -9.01 13.52
C LYS A 90 -10.07 -9.72 13.28
N TRP A 91 -10.11 -10.62 12.30
CA TRP A 91 -11.34 -11.36 11.98
C TRP A 91 -11.75 -12.33 13.10
N ARG A 92 -10.78 -12.92 13.81
CA ARG A 92 -11.06 -13.95 14.82
C ARG A 92 -11.47 -13.42 16.19
N LYS A 93 -11.19 -12.16 16.53
CA LYS A 93 -11.29 -11.67 17.91
C LYS A 93 -11.73 -10.22 18.05
N THR A 94 -11.18 -9.30 17.27
CA THR A 94 -11.28 -7.85 17.56
C THR A 94 -12.19 -7.08 16.61
N MET A 95 -12.48 -7.64 15.42
CA MET A 95 -13.43 -7.10 14.46
C MET A 95 -14.84 -7.13 15.05
N ASP A 96 -15.61 -6.08 14.76
CA ASP A 96 -17.01 -6.00 15.15
C ASP A 96 -17.78 -7.22 14.60
N LEU A 97 -18.57 -7.85 15.45
CA LEU A 97 -19.30 -9.06 15.10
C LEU A 97 -20.41 -8.77 14.09
N ASP A 98 -20.95 -7.54 14.09
CA ASP A 98 -22.06 -7.16 13.21
C ASP A 98 -21.63 -6.97 11.74
N ILE A 99 -20.32 -6.81 11.47
CA ILE A 99 -19.76 -6.70 10.12
C ILE A 99 -19.23 -8.03 9.56
N LEU A 100 -19.06 -9.05 10.40
CA LEU A 100 -18.73 -10.41 9.94
C LEU A 100 -19.93 -11.05 9.22
N SER A 101 -19.66 -12.11 8.45
CA SER A 101 -20.70 -12.84 7.72
C SER A 101 -21.82 -13.25 8.67
N PRO A 102 -23.08 -12.81 8.44
CA PRO A 102 -24.13 -12.83 9.45
C PRO A 102 -24.75 -14.22 9.64
N MET A 103 -24.46 -15.17 8.76
CA MET A 103 -25.11 -16.46 8.76
C MET A 103 -24.21 -17.59 8.28
N TYR A 104 -24.58 -18.80 8.67
CA TYR A 104 -24.15 -20.05 8.08
C TYR A 104 -25.27 -20.63 7.23
N ASP A 105 -24.97 -20.88 5.96
CA ASP A 105 -25.84 -21.58 5.04
C ASP A 105 -25.62 -23.10 5.16
N ALA A 106 -26.61 -23.81 5.70
CA ALA A 106 -26.62 -25.27 5.81
C ALA A 106 -27.42 -25.93 4.65
N GLY A 107 -27.64 -25.20 3.55
CA GLY A 107 -28.38 -25.63 2.36
C GLY A 107 -29.88 -25.41 2.48
N VAL A 108 -30.54 -26.14 3.39
CA VAL A 108 -32.01 -26.03 3.58
C VAL A 108 -32.37 -24.97 4.64
N THR A 109 -31.43 -24.61 5.50
CA THR A 109 -31.67 -23.73 6.64
C THR A 109 -30.51 -22.75 6.82
N HIS A 110 -30.86 -21.49 7.06
CA HIS A 110 -29.90 -20.44 7.37
C HIS A 110 -29.90 -20.16 8.87
N TYR A 111 -28.74 -20.36 9.48
CA TYR A 111 -28.51 -20.03 10.89
C TYR A 111 -27.87 -18.65 10.98
N TYR A 112 -28.56 -17.68 11.55
CA TYR A 112 -28.04 -16.32 11.72
C TYR A 112 -27.38 -16.16 13.08
N VAL A 113 -26.40 -15.26 13.15
CA VAL A 113 -25.89 -14.77 14.44
C VAL A 113 -26.98 -14.00 15.18
N ASN A 114 -26.87 -13.96 16.50
CA ASN A 114 -27.84 -13.34 17.41
C ASN A 114 -29.23 -13.98 17.38
N GLU A 115 -29.41 -15.17 16.80
CA GLU A 115 -30.66 -15.93 16.84
C GLU A 115 -30.51 -17.24 17.60
N VAL A 116 -31.60 -17.73 18.21
CA VAL A 116 -31.63 -19.03 18.88
C VAL A 116 -31.52 -20.16 17.85
N ALA A 117 -30.55 -21.05 18.06
CA ALA A 117 -30.35 -22.27 17.28
C ALA A 117 -30.36 -23.50 18.20
N ARG A 118 -30.94 -24.60 17.73
CA ARG A 118 -30.95 -25.89 18.43
C ARG A 118 -29.86 -26.81 17.90
N LEU A 119 -28.99 -27.27 18.79
CA LEU A 119 -27.98 -28.28 18.52
C LEU A 119 -28.63 -29.68 18.36
N ARG A 120 -27.89 -30.61 17.76
CA ARG A 120 -28.36 -32.00 17.56
C ARG A 120 -28.60 -32.75 18.87
N ASP A 121 -27.92 -32.36 19.95
CA ASP A 121 -28.11 -32.92 21.29
C ASP A 121 -29.31 -32.29 22.04
N GLY A 122 -30.08 -31.42 21.38
CA GLY A 122 -31.28 -30.78 21.92
C GLY A 122 -31.01 -29.49 22.71
N LYS A 123 -29.73 -29.13 22.96
CA LYS A 123 -29.40 -27.87 23.63
C LYS A 123 -29.61 -26.68 22.71
N PHE A 124 -29.86 -25.52 23.30
CA PHE A 124 -30.05 -24.28 22.56
C PHE A 124 -28.85 -23.35 22.76
N VAL A 125 -28.49 -22.65 21.71
CA VAL A 125 -27.36 -21.72 21.68
C VAL A 125 -27.73 -20.47 20.88
N ILE A 126 -27.02 -19.37 21.11
CA ILE A 126 -27.08 -18.17 20.27
C ILE A 126 -25.70 -17.98 19.64
N PRO A 127 -25.52 -18.30 18.34
CA PRO A 127 -24.28 -18.03 17.62
C PRO A 127 -24.01 -16.52 17.59
N ILE A 128 -22.77 -16.11 17.80
CA ILE A 128 -22.34 -14.71 17.70
C ILE A 128 -21.26 -14.49 16.64
N ARG A 129 -20.60 -15.56 16.20
CA ARG A 129 -19.60 -15.55 15.13
C ARG A 129 -19.48 -16.93 14.52
N TRP A 130 -19.45 -17.00 13.19
CA TRP A 130 -19.13 -18.23 12.45
C TRP A 130 -17.62 -18.30 12.21
N VAL A 131 -17.03 -19.50 12.35
CA VAL A 131 -15.59 -19.73 12.21
C VAL A 131 -15.34 -21.05 11.49
N LYS A 132 -14.49 -21.04 10.47
CA LYS A 132 -14.04 -22.24 9.78
C LYS A 132 -12.91 -22.92 10.57
N PHE A 133 -13.00 -24.23 10.77
CA PHE A 133 -11.97 -25.05 11.37
C PHE A 133 -12.01 -26.46 10.77
N ARG A 134 -10.86 -26.98 10.31
CA ARG A 134 -10.74 -28.32 9.68
C ARG A 134 -11.77 -28.57 8.56
N GLY A 135 -11.95 -27.58 7.69
CA GLY A 135 -12.90 -27.65 6.57
C GLY A 135 -14.39 -27.61 6.95
N ARG A 136 -14.73 -27.44 8.24
CA ARG A 136 -16.11 -27.33 8.72
C ARG A 136 -16.37 -25.97 9.34
N ILE A 137 -17.63 -25.56 9.39
CA ILE A 137 -18.06 -24.31 10.02
C ILE A 137 -18.51 -24.60 11.45
N TYR A 138 -17.97 -23.84 12.38
CA TYR A 138 -18.29 -23.81 13.80
C TYR A 138 -18.82 -22.42 14.16
N ALA A 139 -19.34 -22.27 15.37
CA ALA A 139 -19.71 -20.96 15.90
C ALA A 139 -19.15 -20.75 17.31
N ASP A 140 -18.70 -19.53 17.57
CA ASP A 140 -18.70 -19.02 18.94
C ASP A 140 -20.16 -18.73 19.30
N ALA A 141 -20.62 -19.26 20.42
CA ALA A 141 -22.02 -19.16 20.81
C ALA A 141 -22.20 -19.08 22.32
N PHE A 142 -23.25 -18.37 22.75
CA PHE A 142 -23.72 -18.42 24.13
C PHE A 142 -24.64 -19.63 24.32
N SER A 143 -24.47 -20.36 25.42
CA SER A 143 -25.42 -21.40 25.80
C SER A 143 -26.72 -20.76 26.30
N VAL A 144 -27.85 -21.27 25.82
CA VAL A 144 -29.18 -20.89 26.31
C VAL A 144 -29.61 -21.90 27.37
N THR A 145 -30.14 -21.39 28.48
CA THR A 145 -30.83 -22.20 29.49
C THR A 145 -32.20 -21.61 29.72
N PHE A 146 -33.22 -22.46 29.69
CA PHE A 146 -34.61 -22.09 29.93
C PHE A 146 -34.84 -21.95 31.43
N ASP A 147 -35.60 -20.95 31.84
CA ASP A 147 -36.01 -20.73 33.23
C ASP A 147 -37.54 -20.77 33.29
N ASP A 148 -38.14 -21.60 34.13
CA ASP A 148 -39.58 -21.91 34.11
C ASP A 148 -40.52 -20.70 34.40
N GLN A 149 -39.97 -19.50 34.60
CA GLN A 149 -40.70 -18.32 35.09
C GLN A 149 -41.00 -17.22 34.05
N VAL A 150 -40.31 -17.16 32.89
CA VAL A 150 -40.52 -16.09 31.90
C VAL A 150 -40.82 -16.66 30.52
N CYS A 151 -42.10 -16.74 30.16
CA CYS A 151 -42.57 -17.23 28.87
C CYS A 151 -42.62 -16.09 27.83
N GLN A 152 -41.94 -16.22 26.69
CA GLN A 152 -42.16 -15.35 25.53
C GLN A 152 -42.36 -16.18 24.25
N SER A 153 -43.37 -15.81 23.47
CA SER A 153 -43.73 -16.46 22.21
C SER A 153 -42.89 -15.93 21.04
N PHE A 154 -42.23 -16.82 20.30
CA PHE A 154 -41.60 -16.51 19.01
C PHE A 154 -42.22 -17.41 17.94
N ASN A 155 -42.89 -16.80 16.94
CA ASN A 155 -43.48 -17.51 15.79
C ASN A 155 -44.22 -18.81 16.14
N SER A 156 -45.15 -18.73 17.12
CA SER A 156 -46.03 -19.82 17.60
C SER A 156 -45.43 -20.78 18.64
N ASP A 157 -44.13 -20.70 18.94
CA ASP A 157 -43.47 -21.51 19.97
C ASP A 157 -43.07 -20.64 21.18
N CYS A 158 -43.48 -21.05 22.38
CA CYS A 158 -43.11 -20.38 23.63
C CYS A 158 -41.74 -20.86 24.12
N PHE A 159 -40.82 -19.92 24.34
CA PHE A 159 -39.50 -20.20 24.90
C PHE A 159 -39.27 -19.37 26.16
N PHE A 160 -38.53 -19.96 27.10
CA PHE A 160 -38.14 -19.30 28.33
C PHE A 160 -36.66 -18.87 28.32
N LEU A 161 -36.33 -17.61 28.66
CA LEU A 161 -34.95 -17.11 28.63
C LEU A 161 -34.54 -16.55 30.00
N LYS A 162 -33.34 -16.87 30.48
CA LYS A 162 -32.76 -16.29 31.70
C LYS A 162 -32.50 -14.78 31.57
N SER A 163 -32.58 -14.05 32.70
CA SER A 163 -32.31 -12.61 32.81
C SER A 163 -30.99 -12.18 32.17
N SER A 164 -29.91 -12.96 32.28
CA SER A 164 -28.62 -12.61 31.65
C SER A 164 -28.66 -12.52 30.11
N THR A 165 -29.56 -13.26 29.47
CA THR A 165 -29.78 -13.20 28.00
C THR A 165 -30.61 -11.98 27.62
N ILE A 166 -31.51 -11.58 28.53
CA ILE A 166 -32.32 -10.36 28.44
C ILE A 166 -31.43 -9.12 28.62
N ASP A 167 -30.58 -9.13 29.65
CA ASP A 167 -29.64 -8.05 30.00
C ASP A 167 -28.60 -7.80 28.89
N ALA A 168 -28.22 -8.85 28.15
CA ALA A 168 -27.35 -8.75 26.98
C ALA A 168 -28.04 -8.19 25.72
N GLY A 169 -29.36 -7.94 25.78
CA GLY A 169 -30.13 -7.30 24.71
C GLY A 169 -30.40 -8.17 23.47
N HIS A 170 -30.12 -9.48 23.53
CA HIS A 170 -30.29 -10.37 22.37
C HIS A 170 -31.75 -10.49 21.91
N ILE A 171 -32.71 -10.40 22.82
CA ILE A 171 -34.15 -10.45 22.50
C ILE A 171 -34.53 -9.34 21.51
N ALA A 172 -34.03 -8.12 21.72
CA ALA A 172 -34.30 -6.99 20.83
C ALA A 172 -33.65 -7.14 19.44
N ARG A 173 -32.75 -8.11 19.26
CA ARG A 173 -32.01 -8.37 18.02
C ARG A 173 -32.55 -9.59 17.26
N MET A 174 -33.61 -10.22 17.76
CA MET A 174 -34.24 -11.41 17.17
C MET A 174 -35.65 -11.11 16.62
N PRO A 175 -35.99 -11.56 15.40
CA PRO A 175 -35.09 -12.16 14.41
C PRO A 175 -34.05 -11.14 13.93
N ASN A 176 -32.90 -11.63 13.47
CA ASN A 176 -31.83 -10.79 12.95
C ASN A 176 -32.38 -9.98 11.78
N LEU A 177 -32.23 -8.64 11.79
CA LEU A 177 -32.77 -7.78 10.73
C LEU A 177 -32.29 -8.21 9.33
N LYS A 178 -31.06 -8.71 9.22
CA LYS A 178 -30.48 -9.19 7.97
C LYS A 178 -31.22 -10.39 7.38
N ARG A 179 -31.97 -11.16 8.18
CA ARG A 179 -32.83 -12.25 7.69
C ARG A 179 -33.95 -11.72 6.78
N LYS A 180 -34.57 -10.60 7.17
CA LYS A 180 -35.61 -9.95 6.35
C LYS A 180 -35.02 -9.40 5.05
N ILE A 181 -33.84 -8.79 5.14
CA ILE A 181 -33.13 -8.21 3.99
C ILE A 181 -32.69 -9.29 2.99
N ALA A 182 -32.12 -10.39 3.49
CA ALA A 182 -31.68 -11.50 2.65
C ALA A 182 -32.86 -12.24 1.96
N ALA A 183 -34.07 -12.15 2.51
CA ALA A 183 -35.28 -12.76 1.94
C ALA A 183 -35.10 -14.26 1.59
N GLY A 184 -34.39 -15.00 2.44
CA GLY A 184 -34.12 -16.42 2.23
C GLY A 184 -32.93 -16.75 1.33
N ARG A 185 -32.15 -15.76 0.87
CA ARG A 185 -30.89 -15.96 0.13
C ARG A 185 -29.69 -16.11 1.08
N PRO A 186 -28.62 -16.82 0.71
CA PRO A 186 -27.33 -16.75 1.38
C PRO A 186 -26.79 -15.33 1.43
N MET A 187 -26.29 -14.89 2.59
CA MET A 187 -25.78 -13.54 2.81
C MET A 187 -24.41 -13.55 3.47
N TYR A 188 -23.44 -12.84 2.88
CA TYR A 188 -22.04 -12.80 3.35
C TYR A 188 -21.50 -11.37 3.48
N SER A 189 -20.32 -11.25 4.09
CA SER A 189 -19.55 -10.01 4.13
C SER A 189 -18.36 -10.08 3.18
N SER A 190 -18.23 -9.06 2.32
CA SER A 190 -17.09 -8.82 1.45
C SER A 190 -16.27 -7.66 1.98
N PHE A 191 -15.00 -7.91 2.27
CA PHE A 191 -14.09 -6.96 2.86
C PHE A 191 -13.16 -6.36 1.80
N VAL A 192 -12.96 -5.04 1.84
CA VAL A 192 -12.10 -4.33 0.89
C VAL A 192 -11.04 -3.50 1.61
N ASN A 193 -9.85 -3.42 1.02
CA ASN A 193 -8.86 -2.40 1.40
C ASN A 193 -8.93 -1.27 0.39
N TYR A 194 -9.14 -0.04 0.88
CA TYR A 194 -9.12 1.17 0.07
C TYR A 194 -7.73 1.81 0.15
N PHE A 195 -7.09 1.99 -1.00
CA PHE A 195 -5.80 2.65 -1.15
C PHE A 195 -5.99 3.95 -1.91
N ALA A 196 -5.31 5.00 -1.50
CA ALA A 196 -5.29 6.25 -2.25
C ALA A 196 -3.92 6.93 -2.18
N ASP A 197 -3.55 7.59 -3.28
CA ASP A 197 -2.24 8.20 -3.44
C ASP A 197 -2.27 9.33 -4.48
N ASP A 198 -1.26 10.19 -4.45
CA ASP A 198 -1.05 11.17 -5.50
C ASP A 198 -0.20 10.65 -6.66
N VAL A 199 -0.75 10.77 -7.86
CA VAL A 199 -0.16 10.22 -9.07
C VAL A 199 -0.07 11.32 -10.11
N SER A 200 1.03 11.36 -10.86
CA SER A 200 1.07 12.20 -12.06
C SER A 200 0.37 11.49 -13.21
N GLY A 201 -0.52 12.20 -13.90
CA GLY A 201 -1.11 11.75 -15.16
C GLY A 201 -0.13 11.77 -16.34
N ASN A 202 1.09 12.28 -16.14
CA ASN A 202 2.12 12.38 -17.18
C ASN A 202 3.19 11.28 -17.05
N ARG A 203 4.01 11.12 -18.09
CA ARG A 203 5.25 10.31 -18.02
C ARG A 203 6.27 10.87 -17.03
N SER A 204 6.33 12.19 -16.87
CA SER A 204 7.19 12.86 -15.88
C SER A 204 6.42 13.11 -14.59
N LYS A 205 7.11 13.10 -13.43
CA LYS A 205 6.49 13.34 -12.11
C LYS A 205 6.02 14.78 -11.88
N SER A 206 6.06 15.64 -12.90
CA SER A 206 5.79 17.07 -12.76
C SER A 206 4.66 17.48 -13.69
N TRP A 207 3.72 18.27 -13.14
CA TRP A 207 2.51 18.76 -13.82
C TRP A 207 1.47 17.65 -14.06
N ASN A 208 0.19 18.01 -14.03
CA ASN A 208 -0.97 17.08 -14.07
C ASN A 208 -1.06 16.11 -12.87
N LYS A 209 -1.27 16.65 -11.66
CA LYS A 209 -1.46 15.87 -10.43
C LYS A 209 -2.89 15.32 -10.39
N HIS A 210 -3.03 14.05 -10.05
CA HIS A 210 -4.29 13.38 -9.75
C HIS A 210 -4.24 12.77 -8.35
N TRP A 211 -5.38 12.73 -7.70
CA TRP A 211 -5.63 11.92 -6.51
C TRP A 211 -6.35 10.67 -6.94
N ASN A 212 -5.66 9.53 -6.89
CA ASN A 212 -6.19 8.24 -7.33
C ASN A 212 -6.61 7.40 -6.13
N ALA A 213 -7.67 6.61 -6.34
CA ALA A 213 -8.14 5.61 -5.41
C ALA A 213 -8.28 4.24 -6.09
N TYR A 214 -7.82 3.20 -5.40
CA TYR A 214 -7.92 1.80 -5.79
C TYR A 214 -8.48 0.97 -4.63
N MET A 215 -8.95 -0.24 -4.93
CA MET A 215 -9.33 -1.20 -3.90
C MET A 215 -8.94 -2.63 -4.26
N THR A 216 -8.92 -3.51 -3.25
CA THR A 216 -8.68 -4.96 -3.37
C THR A 216 -9.65 -5.74 -2.48
N HIS A 217 -10.10 -6.90 -2.94
CA HIS A 217 -11.05 -7.76 -2.23
C HIS A 217 -10.33 -8.70 -1.23
N GLN A 218 -10.35 -8.34 0.05
CA GLN A 218 -9.57 -8.99 1.12
C GLN A 218 -10.04 -10.40 1.50
N ASN A 219 -11.16 -10.86 0.96
CA ASN A 219 -11.58 -12.25 1.04
C ASN A 219 -10.74 -13.17 0.13
N LEU A 220 -9.87 -12.61 -0.72
CA LEU A 220 -8.98 -13.40 -1.59
C LEU A 220 -7.63 -13.72 -0.91
N PRO A 221 -6.99 -14.85 -1.26
CA PRO A 221 -5.68 -15.22 -0.72
C PRO A 221 -4.61 -14.19 -1.07
N ARG A 222 -3.70 -13.94 -0.13
CA ARG A 222 -2.59 -12.96 -0.29
C ARG A 222 -1.81 -13.15 -1.59
N LYS A 223 -1.52 -14.40 -1.97
CA LYS A 223 -0.76 -14.69 -3.20
C LYS A 223 -1.45 -14.17 -4.46
N VAL A 224 -2.77 -14.13 -4.45
CA VAL A 224 -3.62 -13.70 -5.57
C VAL A 224 -3.81 -12.18 -5.53
N LEU A 225 -3.92 -11.60 -4.33
CA LEU A 225 -3.95 -10.15 -4.13
C LEU A 225 -2.66 -9.41 -4.56
N GLN A 226 -1.55 -10.13 -4.73
CA GLN A 226 -0.31 -9.59 -5.29
C GLN A 226 -0.29 -9.56 -6.83
N GLN A 227 -1.37 -9.96 -7.50
CA GLN A 227 -1.53 -9.89 -8.95
C GLN A 227 -2.29 -8.62 -9.35
N GLU A 228 -1.84 -7.95 -10.42
CA GLU A 228 -2.48 -6.72 -10.94
C GLU A 228 -3.94 -6.96 -11.35
N PHE A 229 -4.31 -8.20 -11.67
CA PHE A 229 -5.67 -8.61 -12.01
C PHE A 229 -6.69 -8.20 -10.92
N HIS A 230 -6.31 -8.32 -9.64
CA HIS A 230 -7.17 -8.06 -8.46
C HIS A 230 -6.98 -6.66 -7.86
N VAL A 231 -6.31 -5.76 -8.58
CA VAL A 231 -6.32 -4.33 -8.26
C VAL A 231 -7.46 -3.69 -9.05
N HIS A 232 -8.41 -3.10 -8.34
CA HIS A 232 -9.57 -2.47 -8.94
C HIS A 232 -9.49 -0.95 -8.81
N PHE A 233 -9.78 -0.24 -9.88
CA PHE A 233 -9.87 1.22 -9.87
C PHE A 233 -11.19 1.67 -9.24
N VAL A 234 -11.12 2.64 -8.32
CA VAL A 234 -12.30 3.26 -7.72
C VAL A 234 -12.54 4.63 -8.34
N SER A 235 -11.61 5.58 -8.19
CA SER A 235 -11.81 6.95 -8.65
C SER A 235 -10.49 7.69 -8.89
N THR A 236 -10.58 8.78 -9.65
CA THR A 236 -9.47 9.73 -9.83
C THR A 236 -10.01 11.14 -9.97
N SER A 237 -9.32 12.12 -9.41
CA SER A 237 -9.64 13.52 -9.66
C SER A 237 -8.40 14.41 -9.60
N PRO A 238 -8.28 15.41 -10.49
CA PRO A 238 -7.30 16.48 -10.33
C PRO A 238 -7.72 17.49 -9.25
N ASN A 239 -9.00 17.54 -8.89
CA ASN A 239 -9.58 18.61 -8.08
C ASN A 239 -10.15 18.11 -6.74
N ALA A 240 -10.77 16.92 -6.71
CA ALA A 240 -11.29 16.31 -5.49
C ALA A 240 -10.16 15.58 -4.75
N SER A 241 -9.96 15.93 -3.48
CA SER A 241 -9.04 15.25 -2.58
C SER A 241 -9.44 13.79 -2.35
N VAL A 242 -8.54 13.01 -1.77
CA VAL A 242 -8.83 11.61 -1.40
C VAL A 242 -9.97 11.52 -0.40
N SER A 243 -10.00 12.41 0.59
CA SER A 243 -11.04 12.45 1.61
C SER A 243 -12.42 12.75 1.00
N GLU A 244 -12.49 13.65 0.02
CA GLU A 244 -13.72 13.91 -0.74
C GLU A 244 -14.17 12.69 -1.55
N GLN A 245 -13.24 12.03 -2.24
CA GLN A 245 -13.55 10.83 -3.03
C GLN A 245 -14.00 9.65 -2.15
N PHE A 246 -13.43 9.53 -0.94
CA PHE A 246 -13.75 8.46 0.00
C PHE A 246 -15.19 8.53 0.55
N LEU A 247 -15.79 9.73 0.65
CA LEU A 247 -17.18 9.86 1.11
C LEU A 247 -18.17 9.17 0.17
N GLU A 248 -18.01 9.35 -1.13
CA GLU A 248 -18.86 8.73 -2.14
C GLU A 248 -18.65 7.21 -2.16
N PHE A 249 -17.40 6.76 -2.03
CA PHE A 249 -17.09 5.36 -1.86
C PHE A 249 -17.75 4.77 -0.60
N LYS A 250 -17.64 5.47 0.53
CA LYS A 250 -18.26 5.07 1.80
C LYS A 250 -19.77 4.99 1.68
N ALA A 251 -20.42 5.97 1.06
CA ALA A 251 -21.86 5.96 0.83
C ALA A 251 -22.27 4.73 -0.02
N ALA A 252 -21.54 4.44 -1.10
CA ALA A 252 -21.80 3.25 -1.91
C ALA A 252 -21.61 1.93 -1.12
N VAL A 253 -20.66 1.90 -0.18
CA VAL A 253 -20.44 0.76 0.73
C VAL A 253 -21.57 0.62 1.75
N GLU A 254 -21.96 1.71 2.42
CA GLU A 254 -23.04 1.73 3.42
C GLU A 254 -24.41 1.42 2.82
N GLU A 255 -24.65 1.81 1.56
CA GLU A 255 -25.86 1.45 0.82
C GLU A 255 -26.03 -0.07 0.74
N THR A 256 -24.92 -0.83 0.59
CA THR A 256 -24.99 -2.31 0.58
C THR A 256 -25.48 -2.92 1.89
N HIS A 257 -25.48 -2.17 2.99
CA HIS A 257 -25.96 -2.67 4.29
C HIS A 257 -27.48 -2.63 4.36
N ALA A 258 -28.10 -1.68 3.64
CA ALA A 258 -29.54 -1.58 3.49
C ALA A 258 -30.06 -2.43 2.32
N ASP A 259 -29.34 -2.42 1.19
CA ASP A 259 -29.64 -3.18 -0.03
C ASP A 259 -28.43 -4.02 -0.48
N PRO A 260 -28.27 -5.25 0.05
CA PRO A 260 -27.14 -6.12 -0.26
C PRO A 260 -27.05 -6.47 -1.74
N VAL A 261 -25.83 -6.48 -2.26
CA VAL A 261 -25.56 -6.75 -3.67
C VAL A 261 -25.93 -8.20 -3.98
N GLU A 262 -26.89 -8.40 -4.87
CA GLU A 262 -27.27 -9.73 -5.36
C GLU A 262 -26.31 -10.20 -6.45
N VAL A 263 -25.87 -11.45 -6.30
CA VAL A 263 -24.97 -12.15 -7.22
C VAL A 263 -25.38 -13.61 -7.35
N ARG A 264 -24.81 -14.27 -8.36
CA ARG A 264 -24.95 -15.71 -8.54
C ARG A 264 -23.76 -16.45 -7.93
N ASP A 265 -24.02 -17.47 -7.11
CA ASP A 265 -22.97 -18.34 -6.56
C ASP A 265 -22.44 -19.35 -7.59
N GLU A 266 -21.45 -20.16 -7.21
CA GLU A 266 -20.84 -21.17 -8.09
C GLU A 266 -21.81 -22.26 -8.55
N SER A 267 -22.83 -22.56 -7.73
CA SER A 267 -23.88 -23.54 -8.02
C SER A 267 -24.98 -22.96 -8.90
N GLY A 268 -24.96 -21.64 -9.07
CA GLY A 268 -25.91 -20.89 -9.86
C GLY A 268 -27.09 -20.33 -9.08
N ASN A 269 -27.08 -20.41 -7.75
CA ASN A 269 -28.13 -19.89 -6.87
C ASN A 269 -27.91 -18.40 -6.57
N ALA A 270 -29.00 -17.69 -6.28
CA ALA A 270 -28.93 -16.31 -5.80
C ALA A 270 -28.26 -16.26 -4.41
N THR A 271 -27.28 -15.39 -4.26
CA THR A 271 -26.56 -15.07 -3.02
C THR A 271 -26.43 -13.55 -2.95
N CYS A 272 -26.28 -12.98 -1.75
CA CYS A 272 -25.98 -11.57 -1.61
C CYS A 272 -24.81 -11.30 -0.66
N PHE A 273 -24.24 -10.10 -0.78
CA PHE A 273 -23.21 -9.65 0.14
C PHE A 273 -23.31 -8.17 0.48
N CYS A 274 -22.77 -7.82 1.65
CA CYS A 274 -22.50 -6.43 2.04
C CYS A 274 -21.00 -6.15 1.94
N ILE A 275 -20.63 -4.93 1.53
CA ILE A 275 -19.24 -4.49 1.49
C ILE A 275 -18.86 -3.85 2.82
N TYR A 276 -17.65 -4.11 3.31
CA TYR A 276 -17.07 -3.47 4.49
C TYR A 276 -15.60 -3.13 4.26
N CYS A 277 -15.10 -2.06 4.86
CA CYS A 277 -13.67 -1.74 4.86
C CYS A 277 -12.93 -2.63 5.86
N ASN A 278 -11.82 -3.24 5.44
CA ASN A 278 -10.96 -4.02 6.32
C ASN A 278 -9.72 -3.25 6.76
N ALA A 279 -9.04 -2.50 5.89
CA ALA A 279 -7.90 -1.65 6.27
C ALA A 279 -7.72 -0.51 5.27
N GLY A 280 -7.05 0.56 5.71
CA GLY A 280 -6.56 1.66 4.88
C GLY A 280 -5.04 1.62 4.72
N PRO A 281 -4.47 0.64 3.98
CA PRO A 281 -3.06 0.67 3.64
C PRO A 281 -2.83 1.85 2.67
N SER A 282 -1.97 2.78 3.05
CA SER A 282 -1.52 3.89 2.20
C SER A 282 -0.13 4.33 2.62
N ASP A 283 0.45 5.30 1.93
CA ASP A 283 1.68 5.93 2.38
C ASP A 283 1.51 6.61 3.77
N ASN A 284 2.62 6.94 4.42
CA ASN A 284 2.57 7.49 5.78
C ASN A 284 1.81 8.84 5.90
N PRO A 285 2.03 9.82 5.00
CA PRO A 285 1.21 11.02 4.90
C PRO A 285 -0.29 10.74 4.75
N MET A 286 -0.70 9.89 3.80
CA MET A 286 -2.10 9.58 3.56
C MET A 286 -2.72 8.86 4.76
N GLN A 287 -2.03 7.87 5.34
CA GLN A 287 -2.46 7.22 6.56
C GLN A 287 -2.58 8.22 7.72
N SER A 288 -1.74 9.25 7.79
CA SER A 288 -1.89 10.33 8.77
C SER A 288 -3.15 11.16 8.53
N GLU A 289 -3.43 11.51 7.28
CA GLU A 289 -4.59 12.31 6.89
C GLU A 289 -5.90 11.60 7.18
N ILE A 290 -6.06 10.37 6.65
CA ILE A 290 -7.23 9.56 6.96
C ILE A 290 -7.29 9.25 8.45
N SER A 291 -6.14 9.26 9.17
CA SER A 291 -6.15 8.99 10.60
C SER A 291 -6.71 10.11 11.50
N ALA A 292 -7.27 11.18 10.92
CA ALA A 292 -7.57 12.43 11.63
C ALA A 292 -6.35 12.93 12.45
N HIS A 293 -5.13 12.76 11.92
CA HIS A 293 -3.89 13.09 12.61
C HIS A 293 -3.20 14.31 11.98
N ILE A 294 -2.84 15.28 12.82
CA ILE A 294 -2.25 16.57 12.42
C ILE A 294 -0.87 16.45 11.74
N GLY A 295 -0.23 15.28 11.83
CA GLY A 295 1.11 15.03 11.32
C GLY A 295 2.23 15.30 12.34
N GLY A 296 3.48 15.17 11.89
CA GLY A 296 4.66 15.12 12.77
C GLY A 296 4.99 16.38 13.59
N LYS A 297 4.22 17.47 13.44
CA LYS A 297 4.38 18.73 14.18
C LYS A 297 3.50 18.82 15.42
N GLY A 298 2.53 17.93 15.60
CA GLY A 298 1.72 17.86 16.82
C GLY A 298 2.53 17.42 18.03
N ASN A 299 2.04 17.73 19.23
CA ASN A 299 2.63 17.23 20.47
C ASN A 299 2.50 15.70 20.54
N CYS A 300 1.29 15.18 20.29
CA CYS A 300 1.02 13.76 20.09
C CYS A 300 1.17 13.39 18.60
N PHE A 301 2.41 13.24 18.17
CA PHE A 301 2.82 13.11 16.75
C PHE A 301 2.62 11.72 16.13
N CYS A 302 2.10 10.75 16.88
CA CYS A 302 1.76 9.41 16.39
C CYS A 302 0.26 9.30 16.08
N ARG A 303 -0.06 8.68 14.94
CA ARG A 303 -1.45 8.40 14.52
C ARG A 303 -2.08 7.20 15.22
N LYS A 304 -1.27 6.29 15.79
CA LYS A 304 -1.77 5.05 16.42
C LYS A 304 -1.87 5.16 17.94
N CYS A 305 -1.06 6.00 18.57
CA CYS A 305 -1.06 6.20 20.02
C CYS A 305 -0.90 7.66 20.42
N GLN A 306 -1.11 7.93 21.70
CA GLN A 306 -1.05 9.28 22.27
C GLN A 306 0.38 9.72 22.68
N VAL A 307 1.41 8.94 22.35
CA VAL A 307 2.78 9.27 22.77
C VAL A 307 3.23 10.62 22.20
N GLY A 308 4.04 11.34 22.99
CA GLY A 308 4.67 12.56 22.55
C GLY A 308 4.78 13.58 23.68
N GLY A 309 4.29 14.78 23.41
CA GLY A 309 4.51 15.97 24.24
C GLY A 309 5.33 17.02 23.51
N THR A 310 5.70 18.08 24.22
CA THR A 310 6.61 19.10 23.70
C THR A 310 7.98 18.49 23.40
N GLN A 311 8.82 19.22 22.67
CA GLN A 311 10.21 18.80 22.43
C GLN A 311 11.00 18.63 23.74
N ALA A 312 10.65 19.39 24.78
CA ALA A 312 11.25 19.23 26.11
C ALA A 312 10.80 17.93 26.77
N ASP A 313 9.49 17.63 26.73
CA ASP A 313 8.93 16.39 27.28
C ASP A 313 9.56 15.16 26.63
N LYS A 314 9.68 15.17 25.29
CA LYS A 314 10.31 14.08 24.51
C LYS A 314 11.80 13.90 24.80
N ALA A 315 12.46 14.92 25.34
CA ALA A 315 13.87 14.88 25.70
C ALA A 315 14.10 14.51 27.18
N THR A 316 13.06 14.34 27.98
CA THR A 316 13.17 13.74 29.33
C THR A 316 13.55 12.27 29.25
N ASN A 317 14.03 11.69 30.35
CA ASN A 317 14.42 10.28 30.37
C ASN A 317 13.19 9.38 30.09
N GLU A 318 12.08 9.68 30.74
CA GLU A 318 10.81 8.97 30.62
C GLU A 318 10.20 9.15 29.24
N GLY A 319 10.16 10.39 28.74
CA GLY A 319 9.63 10.72 27.42
C GLY A 319 10.44 10.08 26.29
N TYR A 320 11.77 10.10 26.37
CA TYR A 320 12.64 9.50 25.37
C TYR A 320 12.50 7.97 25.34
N HIS A 321 12.46 7.33 26.52
CA HIS A 321 12.25 5.90 26.63
C HIS A 321 10.84 5.49 26.11
N ALA A 322 9.80 6.27 26.41
CA ALA A 322 8.44 6.00 25.96
C ALA A 322 8.28 5.99 24.42
N LEU A 323 9.12 6.74 23.69
CA LEU A 323 9.11 6.77 22.21
C LEU A 323 9.59 5.47 21.56
N THR A 324 10.32 4.64 22.31
CA THR A 324 10.98 3.41 21.82
C THR A 324 10.52 2.16 22.59
N ALA A 325 9.60 2.33 23.53
CA ALA A 325 9.04 1.26 24.34
C ALA A 325 7.84 0.60 23.63
N PHE A 326 7.79 -0.73 23.68
CA PHE A 326 6.61 -1.51 23.31
C PHE A 326 5.55 -1.39 24.41
N ARG A 327 4.29 -1.58 24.05
CA ARG A 327 3.17 -1.55 24.99
C ARG A 327 3.37 -2.59 26.10
N PRO A 328 3.42 -2.23 27.40
CA PRO A 328 3.38 -3.22 28.47
C PRO A 328 1.95 -3.79 28.58
N PRO A 329 1.78 -5.09 28.91
CA PRO A 329 0.46 -5.70 29.02
C PRO A 329 -0.46 -5.02 30.05
N HIS A 330 0.05 -4.43 31.16
CA HIS A 330 -0.85 -3.91 32.20
C HIS A 330 -0.41 -2.70 33.04
N ARG A 331 0.81 -2.15 32.98
CA ARG A 331 1.19 -1.04 33.89
C ARG A 331 2.31 -0.14 33.35
N HIS A 332 1.97 0.93 32.61
CA HIS A 332 2.68 2.21 32.70
C HIS A 332 1.92 3.31 31.95
N ARG A 333 1.72 4.46 32.61
CA ARG A 333 0.86 5.57 32.17
C ARG A 333 1.43 6.45 31.04
N LEU A 334 2.61 6.14 30.47
CA LEU A 334 3.34 7.08 29.60
C LEU A 334 3.74 6.52 28.22
N ALA A 335 3.71 5.19 28.00
CA ALA A 335 4.05 4.60 26.70
C ALA A 335 2.79 4.04 25.99
N GLY A 336 2.47 4.59 24.82
CA GLY A 336 1.67 3.88 23.81
C GLY A 336 0.18 3.67 24.12
N VAL A 337 -0.51 4.61 24.81
CA VAL A 337 -1.98 4.54 24.93
C VAL A 337 -2.58 4.62 23.52
N PRO A 338 -3.29 3.57 23.03
CA PRO A 338 -3.87 3.59 21.70
C PRO A 338 -4.91 4.71 21.58
N ARG A 339 -4.97 5.36 20.42
CA ARG A 339 -6.08 6.25 20.11
C ARG A 339 -7.32 5.38 19.80
N THR A 340 -8.52 5.86 20.13
CA THR A 340 -9.78 5.19 19.73
C THR A 340 -10.64 6.12 18.89
N LYS A 341 -11.57 5.54 18.11
CA LYS A 341 -12.58 6.27 17.35
C LYS A 341 -13.34 7.27 18.22
N GLU A 342 -13.84 6.80 19.36
CA GLU A 342 -14.67 7.57 20.28
C GLU A 342 -13.89 8.78 20.82
N GLN A 343 -12.62 8.57 21.18
CA GLN A 343 -11.75 9.65 21.65
C GLN A 343 -11.50 10.70 20.56
N ILE A 344 -11.33 10.27 19.30
CA ILE A 344 -11.11 11.18 18.18
C ILE A 344 -12.37 11.96 17.86
N ILE A 345 -13.53 11.30 17.79
CA ILE A 345 -14.82 11.97 17.59
C ILE A 345 -15.05 13.01 18.69
N GLN A 346 -14.87 12.64 19.97
CA GLN A 346 -14.99 13.57 21.09
C GLN A 346 -14.05 14.77 20.97
N GLU A 347 -12.85 14.57 20.42
CA GLU A 347 -11.88 15.63 20.24
C GLU A 347 -12.24 16.54 19.07
N LEU A 348 -12.75 15.98 17.97
CA LEU A 348 -13.29 16.75 16.85
C LEU A 348 -14.53 17.56 17.27
N GLU A 349 -15.43 16.98 18.08
CA GLU A 349 -16.60 17.67 18.64
C GLU A 349 -16.20 18.89 19.48
N LYS A 350 -15.15 18.77 20.29
CA LYS A 350 -14.60 19.93 21.02
C LYS A 350 -14.04 21.00 20.09
N GLN A 351 -13.37 20.61 19.00
CA GLN A 351 -12.83 21.56 18.02
C GLN A 351 -13.96 22.32 17.32
N VAL A 352 -15.03 21.62 16.91
CA VAL A 352 -16.22 22.22 16.30
C VAL A 352 -16.90 23.18 17.28
N LYS A 353 -17.09 22.79 18.54
CA LYS A 353 -17.63 23.68 19.58
C LYS A 353 -16.79 24.93 19.80
N LEU A 354 -15.45 24.81 19.78
CA LEU A 354 -14.56 25.97 19.86
C LEU A 354 -14.68 26.87 18.63
N ALA A 355 -14.94 26.31 17.44
CA ALA A 355 -15.12 27.07 16.21
C ALA A 355 -16.35 28.00 16.26
N CYS A 356 -17.41 27.61 16.99
CA CYS A 356 -18.61 28.44 17.21
C CYS A 356 -18.32 29.76 17.94
N SER A 357 -17.15 29.93 18.56
CA SER A 357 -16.71 31.22 19.13
C SER A 357 -16.16 32.22 18.10
N GLY A 358 -16.05 31.81 16.82
CA GLY A 358 -15.51 32.64 15.74
C GLY A 358 -13.98 32.80 15.71
N VAL A 359 -13.25 32.15 16.64
CA VAL A 359 -11.79 32.30 16.77
C VAL A 359 -11.04 31.00 16.46
N ILE A 360 -10.14 31.04 15.47
CA ILE A 360 -9.38 29.85 15.02
C ILE A 360 -8.24 29.42 15.97
N LYS A 361 -7.74 30.32 16.81
CA LYS A 361 -6.57 30.06 17.67
C LYS A 361 -6.80 28.92 18.68
N PRO A 362 -7.89 28.93 19.49
CA PRO A 362 -8.21 27.83 20.39
C PRO A 362 -8.29 26.48 19.69
N VAL A 363 -8.84 26.44 18.47
CA VAL A 363 -8.91 25.22 17.65
C VAL A 363 -7.50 24.73 17.31
N LYS A 364 -6.63 25.59 16.77
CA LYS A 364 -5.24 25.22 16.40
C LYS A 364 -4.40 24.78 17.60
N ASP A 365 -4.59 25.42 18.75
CA ASP A 365 -3.90 25.07 19.99
C ASP A 365 -4.35 23.68 20.47
N LEU A 366 -5.66 23.39 20.42
CA LEU A 366 -6.22 22.09 20.76
C LEU A 366 -5.72 20.99 19.80
N GLN A 367 -5.79 21.22 18.48
CA GLN A 367 -5.26 20.31 17.45
C GLN A 367 -3.78 19.98 17.69
N THR A 368 -2.97 20.99 18.01
CA THR A 368 -1.53 20.80 18.30
C THR A 368 -1.32 19.98 19.56
N LYS A 369 -2.11 20.25 20.60
CA LYS A 369 -2.04 19.57 21.90
C LYS A 369 -2.39 18.08 21.78
N THR A 370 -3.51 17.75 21.15
CA THR A 370 -4.04 16.38 21.08
C THR A 370 -3.54 15.59 19.87
N GLY A 371 -2.96 16.29 18.88
CA GLY A 371 -2.52 15.71 17.62
C GLY A 371 -3.67 15.31 16.70
N VAL A 372 -4.91 15.62 17.06
CA VAL A 372 -6.11 15.29 16.26
C VAL A 372 -6.43 16.46 15.35
N LYS A 373 -6.46 16.21 14.05
CA LYS A 373 -6.91 17.14 13.03
C LYS A 373 -7.41 16.36 11.83
N ASP A 374 -8.69 16.49 11.54
CA ASP A 374 -9.31 15.91 10.37
C ASP A 374 -9.48 16.97 9.27
N VAL A 375 -9.13 16.64 8.02
CA VAL A 375 -9.19 17.59 6.90
C VAL A 375 -10.62 17.96 6.57
N TYR A 376 -11.54 17.00 6.69
CA TYR A 376 -12.95 17.21 6.40
C TYR A 376 -13.64 18.03 7.49
N THR A 377 -13.47 17.68 8.77
CA THR A 377 -13.98 18.50 9.88
C THR A 377 -13.37 19.90 9.87
N GLN A 378 -12.12 20.07 9.40
CA GLN A 378 -11.51 21.40 9.26
C GLN A 378 -12.28 22.31 8.29
N PHE A 379 -12.83 21.77 7.20
CA PHE A 379 -13.67 22.55 6.28
C PHE A 379 -14.91 23.11 6.99
N TRP A 380 -15.61 22.27 7.76
CA TRP A 380 -16.76 22.71 8.55
C TRP A 380 -16.38 23.72 9.63
N ILE A 381 -15.24 23.53 10.32
CA ILE A 381 -14.69 24.49 11.28
C ILE A 381 -14.48 25.86 10.62
N ASP A 382 -13.85 25.89 9.44
CA ASP A 382 -13.56 27.14 8.74
C ASP A 382 -14.87 27.82 8.28
N GLY A 383 -15.86 27.04 7.84
CA GLY A 383 -17.20 27.52 7.48
C GLY A 383 -18.00 28.07 8.66
N ILE A 384 -17.97 27.41 9.83
CA ILE A 384 -18.63 27.88 11.06
C ILE A 384 -18.04 29.22 11.50
N ILE A 385 -16.70 29.37 11.42
CA ILE A 385 -16.03 30.62 11.75
C ILE A 385 -16.41 31.74 10.76
N ALA A 386 -16.57 31.42 9.48
CA ALA A 386 -17.04 32.37 8.48
C ALA A 386 -18.48 32.82 8.77
N ARG A 387 -19.39 31.87 9.04
CA ARG A 387 -20.78 32.17 9.41
C ARG A 387 -20.89 33.02 10.67
N PHE A 388 -20.11 32.72 11.70
CA PHE A 388 -20.06 33.56 12.91
C PHE A 388 -19.71 35.01 12.57
N LYS A 389 -18.74 35.23 11.68
CA LYS A 389 -18.33 36.58 11.25
C LYS A 389 -19.38 37.27 10.38
N GLU A 390 -20.11 36.52 9.56
CA GLU A 390 -21.23 37.03 8.76
C GLU A 390 -22.40 37.42 9.66
N MET A 391 -22.85 36.55 10.57
CA MET A 391 -23.91 36.87 11.55
C MET A 391 -23.55 38.09 12.41
N ARG A 392 -22.27 38.20 12.83
CA ARG A 392 -21.74 39.40 13.53
C ARG A 392 -21.85 40.69 12.72
N LYS A 393 -21.77 40.59 11.39
CA LYS A 393 -21.82 41.73 10.47
C LYS A 393 -23.26 42.11 10.16
N ASP A 394 -24.11 41.11 9.91
CA ASP A 394 -25.49 41.29 9.46
C ASP A 394 -26.43 41.62 10.61
N GLU A 395 -26.09 41.20 11.85
CA GLU A 395 -26.91 41.40 13.04
C GLU A 395 -26.10 42.02 14.21
N PRO A 396 -25.82 43.34 14.17
CA PRO A 396 -24.97 44.01 15.17
C PRO A 396 -25.50 43.96 16.61
N ASN A 397 -26.81 43.71 16.78
CA ASN A 397 -27.49 43.69 18.07
C ASN A 397 -27.56 42.29 18.71
N HIS A 398 -27.22 41.21 18.00
CA HIS A 398 -27.13 39.88 18.61
C HIS A 398 -25.88 39.80 19.49
N SER A 399 -26.02 39.20 20.67
CA SER A 399 -24.89 38.96 21.60
C SER A 399 -23.98 37.85 21.09
N VAL A 400 -22.73 37.81 21.57
CA VAL A 400 -21.74 36.81 21.11
C VAL A 400 -22.19 35.41 21.51
N GLU A 401 -22.84 35.35 22.65
CA GLU A 401 -23.41 34.17 23.29
C GLU A 401 -24.57 33.60 22.48
N GLU A 402 -25.51 34.43 22.00
CA GLU A 402 -26.65 33.98 21.17
C GLU A 402 -26.19 33.39 19.82
N ILE A 403 -25.29 34.07 19.11
CA ILE A 403 -24.73 33.56 17.84
C ILE A 403 -23.99 32.24 18.07
N GLN A 404 -23.27 32.13 19.20
CA GLN A 404 -22.56 30.90 19.55
C GLN A 404 -23.55 29.75 19.86
N GLU A 405 -24.63 30.01 20.59
CA GLU A 405 -25.66 29.01 20.90
C GLU A 405 -26.37 28.50 19.64
N GLU A 406 -26.74 29.41 18.72
CA GLU A 406 -27.36 29.05 17.44
C GLU A 406 -26.42 28.18 16.59
N LEU A 407 -25.15 28.55 16.47
CA LEU A 407 -24.17 27.75 15.75
C LEU A 407 -23.91 26.40 16.42
N VAL A 408 -23.90 26.33 17.75
CA VAL A 408 -23.81 25.05 18.46
C VAL A 408 -25.01 24.17 18.14
N GLN A 409 -26.23 24.71 18.18
CA GLN A 409 -27.45 23.97 17.84
C GLN A 409 -27.40 23.46 16.38
N TRP A 410 -26.98 24.30 15.44
CA TRP A 410 -26.79 23.92 14.04
C TRP A 410 -25.79 22.76 13.88
N THR A 411 -24.70 22.76 14.67
CA THR A 411 -23.71 21.66 14.62
C THR A 411 -24.25 20.34 15.16
N VAL A 412 -25.19 20.37 16.11
CA VAL A 412 -25.86 19.17 16.63
C VAL A 412 -26.79 18.58 15.56
N GLU A 413 -27.56 19.43 14.89
CA GLU A 413 -28.48 19.02 13.82
C GLU A 413 -27.76 18.48 12.58
N ASN A 414 -26.50 18.90 12.37
CA ASN A 414 -25.68 18.47 11.24
C ASN A 414 -24.58 17.46 11.64
N ARG A 415 -24.71 16.81 12.81
CA ARG A 415 -23.67 15.95 13.38
C ARG A 415 -23.16 14.87 12.41
N ASP A 416 -24.07 14.19 11.71
CA ASP A 416 -23.72 13.10 10.78
C ASP A 416 -23.00 13.60 9.53
N ASN A 417 -23.15 14.89 9.20
CA ASN A 417 -22.41 15.55 8.12
C ASN A 417 -21.01 16.03 8.56
N ILE A 418 -20.68 16.01 9.86
CA ILE A 418 -19.44 16.63 10.38
C ILE A 418 -18.36 15.60 10.76
N TYR A 419 -18.76 14.38 11.14
CA TYR A 419 -17.85 13.33 11.62
C TYR A 419 -18.04 12.04 10.82
N SER A 420 -17.00 11.54 10.12
CA SER A 420 -17.21 10.40 9.21
C SER A 420 -16.23 9.21 9.30
N PHE A 421 -15.30 9.13 10.27
CA PHE A 421 -14.22 8.13 10.17
C PHE A 421 -13.76 7.43 11.48
N ASP A 422 -13.31 6.16 11.38
CA ASP A 422 -12.57 5.41 12.42
C ASP A 422 -11.11 5.17 12.01
N PRO A 423 -10.15 5.96 12.52
CA PRO A 423 -8.81 5.99 11.97
C PRO A 423 -7.72 5.11 12.59
N THR A 424 -7.92 4.55 13.78
CA THR A 424 -6.75 4.26 14.66
C THR A 424 -6.28 2.81 14.64
N LYS A 425 -7.16 1.88 14.28
CA LYS A 425 -6.87 0.43 14.23
C LYS A 425 -6.63 -0.10 12.82
N ASP A 426 -7.06 0.64 11.81
CA ASP A 426 -7.12 0.17 10.42
C ASP A 426 -6.01 0.74 9.53
N THR A 427 -5.04 1.45 10.11
CA THR A 427 -3.87 2.02 9.41
C THR A 427 -2.56 1.33 9.82
N PRO A 428 -2.38 0.04 9.47
CA PRO A 428 -1.17 -0.72 9.82
C PRO A 428 0.07 -0.08 9.20
N ILE A 429 1.24 -0.41 9.74
CA ILE A 429 2.51 0.03 9.17
C ILE A 429 2.67 -0.54 7.77
N GLU A 430 2.78 0.36 6.79
CA GLU A 430 3.06 -0.01 5.41
C GLU A 430 4.59 -0.18 5.23
N ILE A 431 5.01 -1.40 4.87
CA ILE A 431 6.42 -1.81 4.91
C ILE A 431 7.27 -1.17 3.80
N LEU A 432 6.70 -0.84 2.64
CA LEU A 432 7.41 -0.15 1.56
C LEU A 432 7.77 1.29 1.98
N HIS A 433 6.82 2.03 2.51
CA HIS A 433 6.95 3.44 2.90
C HIS A 433 7.65 3.61 4.24
N THR A 434 7.50 2.66 5.16
CA THR A 434 8.07 2.77 6.51
C THR A 434 9.46 2.14 6.59
N ILE A 435 9.67 0.96 5.98
CA ILE A 435 10.95 0.25 6.04
C ILE A 435 11.84 0.65 4.88
N LEU A 436 11.43 0.41 3.62
CA LEU A 436 12.31 0.67 2.47
C LEU A 436 12.53 2.18 2.24
N LEU A 437 11.46 2.94 1.99
CA LEU A 437 11.50 4.39 1.79
C LEU A 437 11.62 5.19 3.10
N GLY A 438 11.77 4.50 4.24
CA GLY A 438 12.02 5.07 5.55
C GLY A 438 13.35 4.61 6.11
N ILE A 439 13.35 3.56 6.93
CA ILE A 439 14.52 3.05 7.66
C ILE A 439 15.72 2.78 6.73
N ILE A 440 15.54 1.99 5.68
CA ILE A 440 16.61 1.64 4.71
C ILE A 440 17.10 2.89 3.97
N LYS A 441 16.18 3.78 3.57
CA LYS A 441 16.55 5.06 2.95
C LYS A 441 17.33 5.97 3.92
N TYR A 442 16.99 5.98 5.21
CA TYR A 442 17.69 6.78 6.21
C TYR A 442 19.11 6.28 6.45
N ILE A 443 19.30 4.96 6.64
CA ILE A 443 20.64 4.38 6.79
C ILE A 443 21.45 4.52 5.49
N TRP A 444 20.82 4.34 4.33
CA TRP A 444 21.47 4.56 3.05
C TRP A 444 22.01 5.99 2.93
N HIS A 445 21.18 6.99 3.22
CA HIS A 445 21.58 8.38 3.13
C HIS A 445 22.79 8.71 4.03
N ILE A 446 22.79 8.27 5.30
CA ILE A 446 23.94 8.51 6.19
C ILE A 446 25.19 7.72 5.75
N THR A 447 25.01 6.59 5.07
CA THR A 447 26.08 5.72 4.59
C THR A 447 26.81 6.34 3.40
N HIS A 448 26.09 6.70 2.34
CA HIS A 448 26.71 7.09 1.06
C HIS A 448 27.08 8.58 0.96
N THR A 449 26.48 9.44 1.79
CA THR A 449 26.70 10.90 1.74
C THR A 449 28.17 11.30 1.97
N PRO A 450 28.91 10.73 2.93
CA PRO A 450 30.31 11.09 3.15
C PRO A 450 31.29 10.44 2.15
N TRP A 451 30.85 9.54 1.28
CA TRP A 451 31.76 8.79 0.42
C TRP A 451 32.41 9.63 -0.70
N SER A 452 33.71 9.42 -0.89
CA SER A 452 34.46 9.91 -2.04
C SER A 452 34.04 9.24 -3.35
N ALA A 453 34.55 9.72 -4.49
CA ALA A 453 34.29 9.10 -5.79
C ALA A 453 34.85 7.66 -5.86
N GLU A 454 36.04 7.45 -5.32
CA GLU A 454 36.75 6.18 -5.26
C GLU A 454 36.00 5.18 -4.37
N GLN A 455 35.51 5.63 -3.22
CA GLN A 455 34.70 4.78 -2.32
C GLN A 455 33.39 4.35 -2.98
N LYS A 456 32.73 5.25 -3.72
CA LYS A 456 31.52 4.92 -4.49
C LYS A 456 31.80 3.91 -5.60
N GLN A 457 32.93 4.06 -6.31
CA GLN A 457 33.34 3.11 -7.34
C GLN A 457 33.65 1.74 -6.74
N MET A 458 34.44 1.68 -5.68
CA MET A 458 34.74 0.44 -4.95
C MET A 458 33.46 -0.24 -4.47
N TYR A 459 32.53 0.53 -3.89
CA TYR A 459 31.24 0.01 -3.48
C TYR A 459 30.44 -0.56 -4.67
N ALA A 460 30.41 0.14 -5.82
CA ALA A 460 29.69 -0.32 -7.00
C ALA A 460 30.22 -1.68 -7.51
N HIS A 461 31.55 -1.88 -7.52
CA HIS A 461 32.15 -3.16 -7.88
C HIS A 461 31.75 -4.27 -6.89
N ARG A 462 31.83 -4.00 -5.59
CA ARG A 462 31.43 -4.95 -4.54
C ARG A 462 29.96 -5.35 -4.68
N LEU A 463 29.05 -4.39 -4.84
CA LEU A 463 27.63 -4.64 -5.00
C LEU A 463 27.31 -5.38 -6.32
N GLN A 464 28.10 -5.20 -7.38
CA GLN A 464 27.89 -5.94 -8.63
C GLN A 464 28.26 -7.43 -8.49
N SER A 465 29.19 -7.75 -7.57
CA SER A 465 29.66 -9.12 -7.30
C SER A 465 28.75 -9.95 -6.40
N THR A 466 27.61 -9.40 -5.95
CA THR A 466 26.67 -10.13 -5.08
C THR A 466 26.15 -11.39 -5.77
N SER A 467 26.17 -12.53 -5.05
CA SER A 467 25.43 -13.72 -5.49
C SER A 467 23.93 -13.46 -5.38
N THR A 468 23.22 -13.43 -6.50
CA THR A 468 21.76 -13.22 -6.55
C THR A 468 20.96 -14.50 -6.40
N ASP A 469 21.63 -15.66 -6.34
CA ASP A 469 20.96 -16.95 -6.22
C ASP A 469 20.18 -17.05 -4.90
N GLY A 470 18.89 -17.39 -4.96
CA GLY A 470 18.04 -17.44 -3.78
C GLY A 470 17.61 -16.05 -3.25
N LEU A 471 17.80 -14.99 -4.05
CA LEU A 471 17.19 -13.68 -3.84
C LEU A 471 16.11 -13.44 -4.89
N SER A 472 14.89 -13.08 -4.46
CA SER A 472 13.82 -12.63 -5.37
C SER A 472 14.04 -11.17 -5.80
N ILE A 473 15.18 -10.89 -6.46
CA ILE A 473 15.57 -9.56 -6.94
C ILE A 473 15.94 -9.59 -8.41
N HIS A 474 15.82 -8.44 -9.06
CA HIS A 474 16.28 -8.27 -10.43
C HIS A 474 17.81 -8.17 -10.52
N PRO A 475 18.39 -8.35 -11.73
CA PRO A 475 19.81 -8.10 -11.95
C PRO A 475 20.24 -6.75 -11.39
N ILE A 476 21.29 -6.78 -10.58
CA ILE A 476 21.80 -5.60 -9.89
C ILE A 476 22.52 -4.72 -10.92
N ARG A 477 22.14 -3.45 -10.97
CA ARG A 477 22.81 -2.41 -11.77
C ARG A 477 23.53 -1.45 -10.83
N SER A 478 24.68 -1.86 -10.29
CA SER A 478 25.34 -1.15 -9.18
C SER A 478 25.76 0.28 -9.55
N ALA A 479 26.25 0.48 -10.78
CA ALA A 479 26.59 1.80 -11.31
C ALA A 479 25.39 2.77 -11.30
N TYR A 480 24.21 2.28 -11.70
CA TYR A 480 22.97 3.06 -11.63
C TYR A 480 22.61 3.41 -10.18
N ILE A 481 22.72 2.45 -9.25
CA ILE A 481 22.43 2.69 -7.83
C ILE A 481 23.35 3.78 -7.27
N MET A 482 24.64 3.79 -7.64
CA MET A 482 25.56 4.85 -7.20
C MET A 482 25.32 6.19 -7.88
N GLN A 483 25.09 6.20 -9.20
CA GLN A 483 24.79 7.42 -9.94
C GLN A 483 23.55 8.14 -9.37
N TYR A 484 22.54 7.38 -8.96
CA TYR A 484 21.28 7.89 -8.43
C TYR A 484 21.11 7.64 -6.92
N ALA A 485 22.20 7.59 -6.15
CA ALA A 485 22.20 7.24 -4.73
C ALA A 485 21.19 8.05 -3.88
N GLY A 486 20.96 9.33 -4.21
CA GLY A 486 20.00 10.18 -3.50
C GLY A 486 18.52 10.01 -3.91
N SER A 487 18.22 9.21 -4.93
CA SER A 487 16.88 9.11 -5.55
C SER A 487 16.43 7.66 -5.81
N LEU A 488 16.96 6.71 -5.05
CA LEU A 488 16.55 5.29 -5.15
C LEU A 488 15.06 5.11 -4.82
N ILE A 489 14.42 4.19 -5.56
CA ILE A 489 13.03 3.77 -5.33
C ILE A 489 13.00 2.46 -4.54
N GLY A 490 11.79 2.02 -4.14
CA GLY A 490 11.57 0.84 -3.30
C GLY A 490 12.33 -0.41 -3.80
N ARG A 491 12.31 -0.68 -5.11
CA ARG A 491 13.01 -1.81 -5.72
C ARG A 491 14.52 -1.84 -5.46
N GLN A 492 15.24 -0.72 -5.61
CA GLN A 492 16.68 -0.72 -5.32
C GLN A 492 16.94 -0.78 -3.82
N LEU A 493 16.13 -0.10 -3.01
CA LEU A 493 16.25 -0.16 -1.55
C LEU A 493 15.99 -1.58 -1.00
N LYS A 494 15.07 -2.33 -1.62
CA LYS A 494 14.81 -3.76 -1.35
C LYS A 494 16.02 -4.63 -1.64
N THR A 495 16.78 -4.30 -2.69
CA THR A 495 18.06 -4.96 -3.00
C THR A 495 19.08 -4.65 -1.91
N LEU A 496 19.25 -3.37 -1.57
CA LEU A 496 20.20 -2.94 -0.54
C LEU A 496 19.87 -3.53 0.84
N ALA A 497 18.60 -3.63 1.22
CA ALA A 497 18.20 -4.22 2.50
C ALA A 497 18.71 -5.68 2.67
N GLN A 498 18.75 -6.43 1.57
CA GLN A 498 19.12 -7.85 1.57
C GLN A 498 20.63 -8.09 1.41
N THR A 499 21.38 -7.17 0.79
CA THR A 499 22.75 -7.44 0.34
C THR A 499 23.79 -6.46 0.88
N ASN A 500 23.38 -5.27 1.31
CA ASN A 500 24.31 -4.17 1.51
C ASN A 500 25.32 -4.42 2.66
N VAL A 501 24.93 -5.21 3.67
CA VAL A 501 25.80 -5.56 4.81
C VAL A 501 27.14 -6.17 4.36
N PHE A 502 27.15 -6.93 3.27
CA PHE A 502 28.37 -7.59 2.77
C PHE A 502 29.33 -6.62 2.07
N HIS A 503 28.86 -5.44 1.67
CA HIS A 503 29.61 -4.57 0.76
C HIS A 503 30.08 -3.26 1.40
N VAL A 504 29.44 -2.83 2.49
CA VAL A 504 29.76 -1.56 3.19
C VAL A 504 30.91 -1.67 4.19
N ARG A 505 31.34 -2.88 4.55
CA ARG A 505 32.42 -3.06 5.54
C ARG A 505 33.70 -2.37 5.07
N GLY A 506 34.35 -1.64 5.99
CA GLY A 506 35.53 -0.82 5.70
C GLY A 506 35.22 0.49 4.96
N LEU A 507 33.96 0.79 4.63
CA LEU A 507 33.51 2.05 4.05
C LEU A 507 32.65 2.89 5.01
N VAL A 508 32.32 2.33 6.18
CA VAL A 508 31.38 2.89 7.15
C VAL A 508 31.90 2.70 8.58
N THR A 509 31.35 3.45 9.53
CA THR A 509 31.65 3.27 10.96
C THR A 509 31.03 1.98 11.51
N ASP A 510 31.50 1.50 12.67
CA ASP A 510 30.94 0.31 13.32
C ASP A 510 29.46 0.47 13.67
N ASP A 511 29.03 1.67 14.07
CA ASP A 511 27.62 1.97 14.32
C ASP A 511 26.78 1.88 13.04
N GLN A 512 27.28 2.41 11.92
CA GLN A 512 26.61 2.31 10.62
C GLN A 512 26.55 0.86 10.13
N PHE A 513 27.62 0.09 10.32
CA PHE A 513 27.63 -1.34 10.00
C PHE A 513 26.62 -2.13 10.85
N THR A 514 26.56 -1.84 12.15
CA THR A 514 25.59 -2.42 13.08
C THR A 514 24.16 -2.04 12.71
N ALA A 515 23.93 -0.81 12.25
CA ALA A 515 22.64 -0.38 11.77
C ALA A 515 22.20 -1.15 10.50
N TRP A 516 23.13 -1.50 9.60
CA TRP A 516 22.82 -2.34 8.43
C TRP A 516 22.46 -3.77 8.82
N LYS A 517 23.13 -4.32 9.84
CA LYS A 517 22.76 -5.62 10.43
C LYS A 517 21.34 -5.59 11.01
N ALA A 518 21.07 -4.66 11.92
CA ALA A 518 19.77 -4.54 12.56
C ALA A 518 18.64 -4.28 11.55
N ALA A 519 18.85 -3.39 10.58
CA ALA A 519 17.83 -3.06 9.59
C ALA A 519 17.58 -4.21 8.59
N GLY A 520 18.62 -4.95 8.20
CA GLY A 520 18.50 -6.13 7.33
C GLY A 520 17.75 -7.27 8.02
N GLU A 521 18.07 -7.55 9.29
CA GLU A 521 17.37 -8.55 10.11
C GLU A 521 15.88 -8.20 10.32
N LEU A 522 15.58 -6.95 10.68
CA LEU A 522 14.20 -6.47 10.79
C LEU A 522 13.44 -6.60 9.47
N ALA A 523 14.05 -6.19 8.36
CA ALA A 523 13.41 -6.25 7.05
C ALA A 523 13.11 -7.70 6.64
N ALA A 524 14.02 -8.65 6.89
CA ALA A 524 13.77 -10.06 6.60
C ALA A 524 12.58 -10.64 7.40
N LEU A 525 12.43 -10.27 8.68
CA LEU A 525 11.28 -10.69 9.50
C LEU A 525 9.97 -10.12 8.96
N LEU A 526 9.92 -8.83 8.63
CA LEU A 526 8.71 -8.16 8.15
C LEU A 526 8.22 -8.66 6.78
N TRP A 527 9.08 -9.31 5.99
CA TRP A 527 8.74 -9.93 4.71
C TRP A 527 8.30 -11.39 4.80
N PHE A 528 8.07 -11.92 6.02
CA PHE A 528 7.52 -13.25 6.20
C PHE A 528 6.18 -13.38 5.48
N PRO A 529 5.97 -14.42 4.64
CA PRO A 529 4.68 -14.71 4.04
C PRO A 529 3.76 -15.54 4.93
N GLU A 530 4.30 -16.18 5.97
CA GLU A 530 3.59 -17.00 6.94
C GLU A 530 4.28 -16.95 8.31
N ILE A 531 3.50 -17.15 9.38
CA ILE A 531 3.96 -17.14 10.78
C ILE A 531 3.55 -18.46 11.45
N ARG A 532 4.54 -19.31 11.76
CA ARG A 532 4.34 -20.64 12.34
C ARG A 532 4.14 -20.63 13.84
N ASN A 533 4.86 -19.75 14.54
CA ASN A 533 4.72 -19.53 15.97
C ASN A 533 4.63 -18.03 16.25
N LEU A 534 3.40 -17.55 16.49
CA LEU A 534 3.14 -16.13 16.71
C LEU A 534 3.90 -15.60 17.94
N ALA A 535 3.96 -16.36 19.04
CA ALA A 535 4.60 -15.89 20.27
C ALA A 535 6.13 -15.78 20.14
N GLU A 536 6.76 -16.69 19.40
CA GLU A 536 8.19 -16.59 19.06
C GLU A 536 8.46 -15.45 18.08
N TYR A 537 7.71 -15.38 16.99
CA TYR A 537 7.87 -14.35 15.98
C TYR A 537 7.71 -12.94 16.56
N ARG A 538 6.76 -12.74 17.47
CA ARG A 538 6.58 -11.46 18.19
C ARG A 538 7.79 -11.08 19.03
N ARG A 539 8.37 -12.01 19.78
CA ARG A 539 9.59 -11.75 20.58
C ARG A 539 10.76 -11.37 19.67
N ASP A 540 10.94 -12.09 18.57
CA ASP A 540 12.00 -11.82 17.60
C ASP A 540 11.83 -10.45 16.96
N LEU A 541 10.61 -10.14 16.53
CA LEU A 541 10.27 -8.86 15.93
C LEU A 541 10.49 -7.70 16.91
N GLN A 542 10.09 -7.84 18.18
CA GLN A 542 10.32 -6.83 19.20
C GLN A 542 11.82 -6.58 19.42
N VAL A 543 12.65 -7.62 19.45
CA VAL A 543 14.12 -7.47 19.57
C VAL A 543 14.71 -6.82 18.32
N ALA A 544 14.30 -7.22 17.12
CA ALA A 544 14.79 -6.64 15.88
C ALA A 544 14.42 -5.15 15.74
N VAL A 545 13.18 -4.79 16.10
CA VAL A 545 12.74 -3.39 16.15
C VAL A 545 13.53 -2.60 17.20
N ALA A 546 13.71 -3.16 18.40
CA ALA A 546 14.53 -2.57 19.45
C ALA A 546 15.94 -2.26 18.95
N ASN A 547 16.61 -3.24 18.34
CA ASN A 547 17.95 -3.07 17.79
C ASN A 547 18.05 -1.94 16.77
N VAL A 548 17.07 -1.81 15.88
CA VAL A 548 17.00 -0.70 14.91
C VAL A 548 16.84 0.63 15.64
N LEU A 549 15.89 0.75 16.58
CA LEU A 549 15.69 2.01 17.30
C LEU A 549 16.93 2.42 18.09
N ASP A 550 17.53 1.47 18.78
CA ASP A 550 18.66 1.66 19.69
C ASP A 550 19.94 2.09 18.94
N ILE A 551 20.24 1.47 17.79
CA ILE A 551 21.42 1.84 17.00
C ILE A 551 21.25 3.18 16.28
N PHE A 552 20.05 3.49 15.78
CA PHE A 552 19.78 4.80 15.20
C PHE A 552 19.80 5.91 16.25
N ALA A 553 19.34 5.63 17.47
CA ALA A 553 19.43 6.54 18.59
C ALA A 553 20.90 6.78 19.01
N THR A 554 21.75 5.75 18.94
CA THR A 554 23.19 5.86 19.16
C THR A 554 23.86 6.75 18.10
N ILE A 555 23.52 6.58 16.83
CA ILE A 555 24.05 7.40 15.72
C ILE A 555 23.62 8.86 15.84
N ASP A 556 22.31 9.11 16.02
CA ASP A 556 21.78 10.47 16.20
C ASP A 556 20.49 10.44 17.06
N PRO A 557 20.60 10.71 18.37
CA PRO A 557 19.46 10.58 19.28
C PRO A 557 18.34 11.59 18.96
N SER A 558 18.62 12.65 18.20
CA SER A 558 17.61 13.62 17.78
C SER A 558 16.63 13.06 16.76
N LYS A 559 16.97 11.96 16.07
CA LYS A 559 16.08 11.32 15.09
C LYS A 559 14.85 10.70 15.74
N ILE A 560 15.00 10.11 16.92
CA ILE A 560 13.88 9.47 17.66
C ILE A 560 12.75 10.47 17.93
N ILE A 561 13.08 11.71 18.31
CA ILE A 561 12.08 12.74 18.64
C ILE A 561 11.57 13.52 17.42
N THR A 562 12.22 13.41 16.26
CA THR A 562 11.89 14.19 15.05
C THR A 562 11.33 13.37 13.89
N LYS A 563 11.56 12.07 13.83
CA LYS A 563 11.19 11.20 12.71
C LYS A 563 10.18 10.14 13.16
N ILE A 564 8.92 10.37 12.81
CA ILE A 564 7.79 9.49 13.16
C ILE A 564 7.97 8.03 12.73
N LYS A 565 8.63 7.77 11.59
CA LYS A 565 8.83 6.41 11.09
C LYS A 565 9.56 5.49 12.07
N TYR A 566 10.43 6.02 12.93
CA TYR A 566 11.04 5.21 13.99
C TYR A 566 10.02 4.79 15.03
N HIS A 567 9.27 5.76 15.58
CA HIS A 567 8.26 5.45 16.58
C HIS A 567 7.17 4.51 16.02
N LEU A 568 6.78 4.63 14.74
CA LEU A 568 5.84 3.70 14.15
C LEU A 568 6.29 2.23 14.27
N LEU A 569 7.59 1.93 14.25
CA LEU A 569 8.08 0.54 14.35
C LEU A 569 7.62 -0.19 15.63
N VAL A 570 7.38 0.53 16.74
CA VAL A 570 6.93 -0.10 17.99
C VAL A 570 5.53 -0.71 17.86
N HIS A 571 4.76 -0.29 16.84
CA HIS A 571 3.42 -0.81 16.57
C HIS A 571 3.40 -2.02 15.61
N THR A 572 4.56 -2.45 15.10
CA THR A 572 4.65 -3.64 14.21
C THR A 572 4.17 -4.90 14.91
N ASP A 573 4.44 -5.05 16.20
CA ASP A 573 4.00 -6.19 17.00
C ASP A 573 2.46 -6.26 17.09
N ASP A 574 1.82 -5.12 17.39
CA ASP A 574 0.35 -5.01 17.41
C ASP A 574 -0.24 -5.31 16.03
N ASP A 575 0.34 -4.76 14.95
CA ASP A 575 -0.13 -4.98 13.59
C ASP A 575 -0.03 -6.44 13.16
N VAL A 576 1.02 -7.14 13.55
CA VAL A 576 1.19 -8.57 13.26
C VAL A 576 0.14 -9.42 13.97
N VAL A 577 -0.26 -9.04 15.18
CA VAL A 577 -1.34 -9.75 15.90
C VAL A 577 -2.67 -9.54 15.17
N GLU A 578 -2.98 -8.31 14.79
CA GLU A 578 -4.24 -7.96 14.15
C GLU A 578 -4.35 -8.53 12.73
N PHE A 579 -3.30 -8.40 11.91
CA PHE A 579 -3.34 -8.67 10.48
C PHE A 579 -2.57 -9.91 10.03
N GLY A 580 -1.73 -10.49 10.89
CA GLY A 580 -0.83 -11.58 10.53
C GLY A 580 0.40 -11.07 9.75
N PRO A 581 0.85 -11.79 8.71
CA PRO A 581 2.02 -11.38 7.91
C PRO A 581 1.82 -10.01 7.21
N LEU A 582 2.63 -9.00 7.58
CA LEU A 582 2.46 -7.62 7.08
C LEU A 582 2.76 -7.45 5.58
N ILE A 583 3.45 -8.40 4.94
CA ILE A 583 3.63 -8.41 3.49
C ILE A 583 2.29 -8.47 2.73
N GLY A 584 1.21 -8.97 3.35
CA GLY A 584 -0.14 -8.94 2.77
C GLY A 584 -0.77 -7.54 2.71
N LEU A 585 -0.18 -6.56 3.41
CA LEU A 585 -0.64 -5.17 3.46
C LEU A 585 0.28 -4.20 2.69
N ALA A 586 1.30 -4.72 2.01
CA ALA A 586 2.26 -3.91 1.28
C ALA A 586 1.60 -3.22 0.06
N THR A 587 1.92 -1.95 -0.17
CA THR A 587 1.29 -1.15 -1.24
C THR A 587 2.03 -1.20 -2.58
N GLU A 588 3.02 -2.08 -2.72
CA GLU A 588 3.86 -2.22 -3.93
C GLU A 588 3.01 -2.48 -5.18
N ILE A 589 1.93 -3.27 -5.07
CA ILE A 589 1.05 -3.58 -6.20
C ILE A 589 0.23 -2.37 -6.67
N PHE A 590 -0.27 -1.53 -5.75
CA PHE A 590 -0.98 -0.30 -6.11
C PHE A 590 -0.05 0.70 -6.81
N GLU A 591 1.19 0.83 -6.34
CA GLU A 591 2.20 1.66 -7.00
C GLU A 591 2.56 1.17 -8.40
N SER A 592 2.58 -0.15 -8.62
CA SER A 592 2.77 -0.71 -9.96
C SER A 592 1.59 -0.40 -10.88
N PHE A 593 0.36 -0.48 -10.35
CA PHE A 593 -0.87 -0.17 -11.08
C PHE A 593 -0.99 1.31 -11.49
N ASN A 594 -0.31 2.22 -10.79
CA ASN A 594 -0.17 3.62 -11.25
C ASN A 594 0.41 3.72 -12.68
N GLY A 595 1.14 2.70 -13.16
CA GLY A 595 1.54 2.58 -14.55
C GLY A 595 0.36 2.45 -15.52
N VAL A 596 -0.59 1.58 -15.22
CA VAL A 596 -1.82 1.35 -16.00
C VAL A 596 -2.65 2.63 -16.06
N PHE A 597 -2.87 3.27 -14.91
CA PHE A 597 -3.53 4.57 -14.82
C PHE A 597 -2.86 5.62 -15.71
N ARG A 598 -1.53 5.72 -15.66
CA ARG A 598 -0.76 6.71 -16.44
C ARG A 598 -1.00 6.52 -17.94
N TYR A 599 -1.07 5.29 -18.43
CA TYR A 599 -1.39 5.05 -19.84
C TYR A 599 -2.80 5.50 -20.20
N CYS A 600 -3.80 5.28 -19.35
CA CYS A 600 -5.16 5.80 -19.57
C CYS A 600 -5.18 7.33 -19.61
N SER A 601 -4.45 7.98 -18.69
CA SER A 601 -4.37 9.45 -18.64
C SER A 601 -3.72 10.02 -19.92
N ILE A 602 -2.55 9.50 -20.31
CA ILE A 602 -1.78 9.95 -21.50
C ILE A 602 -2.57 9.77 -22.80
N LEU A 603 -3.39 8.72 -22.89
CA LEU A 603 -4.15 8.39 -24.10
C LEU A 603 -5.56 9.00 -24.11
N SER A 604 -5.91 9.80 -23.10
CA SER A 604 -7.18 10.54 -23.05
C SER A 604 -7.12 11.83 -23.86
N ASN A 605 -8.28 12.44 -24.14
CA ASN A 605 -8.34 13.77 -24.77
C ASN A 605 -8.10 14.92 -23.78
N HIS A 606 -7.91 14.61 -22.49
CA HIS A 606 -7.71 15.54 -21.39
C HIS A 606 -8.83 16.56 -21.11
N LEU A 607 -10.01 16.46 -21.73
CA LEU A 607 -11.13 17.38 -21.51
C LEU A 607 -11.88 17.08 -20.21
N ALA A 608 -12.10 15.79 -19.93
CA ALA A 608 -12.70 15.33 -18.68
C ALA A 608 -11.89 14.15 -18.12
N PRO A 609 -10.65 14.39 -17.62
CA PRO A 609 -9.72 13.31 -17.26
C PRO A 609 -10.31 12.29 -16.29
N SER A 610 -11.04 12.75 -15.27
CA SER A 610 -11.70 11.86 -14.30
C SER A 610 -12.67 10.90 -14.97
N ARG A 611 -13.58 11.42 -15.80
CA ARG A 611 -14.59 10.64 -16.55
C ARG A 611 -13.95 9.65 -17.51
N ASP A 612 -13.02 10.14 -18.33
CA ASP A 612 -12.50 9.37 -19.46
C ASP A 612 -11.60 8.24 -18.96
N ILE A 613 -10.81 8.48 -17.90
CA ILE A 613 -9.99 7.46 -17.24
C ILE A 613 -10.88 6.43 -16.53
N ALA A 614 -11.91 6.87 -15.79
CA ALA A 614 -12.83 5.96 -15.10
C ALA A 614 -13.51 4.99 -16.09
N ARG A 615 -14.03 5.52 -17.20
CA ARG A 615 -14.65 4.71 -18.27
C ARG A 615 -13.66 3.72 -18.90
N GLN A 616 -12.43 4.15 -19.18
CA GLN A 616 -11.43 3.26 -19.76
C GLN A 616 -11.02 2.13 -18.81
N LEU A 617 -10.91 2.42 -17.50
CA LEU A 617 -10.61 1.40 -16.49
C LEU A 617 -11.81 0.50 -16.20
N ALA A 618 -13.04 1.01 -16.30
CA ALA A 618 -14.25 0.18 -16.28
C ALA A 618 -14.27 -0.81 -17.45
N ASP A 619 -13.99 -0.34 -18.67
CA ASP A 619 -13.91 -1.20 -19.85
C ASP A 619 -12.85 -2.33 -19.69
N GLN A 620 -11.73 -2.04 -19.02
CA GLN A 620 -10.70 -3.04 -18.72
C GLN A 620 -11.19 -4.05 -17.69
N GLU A 621 -11.89 -3.60 -16.64
CA GLU A 621 -12.50 -4.47 -15.64
C GLU A 621 -13.53 -5.42 -16.27
N ASP A 622 -14.36 -4.90 -17.18
CA ASP A 622 -15.35 -5.67 -17.92
C ASP A 622 -14.70 -6.70 -18.85
N LEU A 623 -13.55 -6.32 -19.45
CA LEU A 623 -12.77 -7.24 -20.26
C LEU A 623 -12.23 -8.40 -19.42
N LYS A 624 -11.64 -8.12 -18.24
CA LYS A 624 -11.18 -9.17 -17.30
C LYS A 624 -12.31 -10.14 -16.96
N HIS A 625 -13.47 -9.60 -16.56
CA HIS A 625 -14.65 -10.40 -16.18
C HIS A 625 -15.08 -11.37 -17.28
N ARG A 626 -15.24 -10.87 -18.51
CA ARG A 626 -15.68 -11.68 -19.65
C ARG A 626 -14.66 -12.73 -20.06
N LEU A 627 -13.38 -12.36 -20.13
CA LEU A 627 -12.32 -13.28 -20.54
C LEU A 627 -12.14 -14.42 -19.53
N ALA A 628 -12.26 -14.12 -18.24
CA ALA A 628 -12.17 -15.11 -17.18
C ALA A 628 -13.48 -15.90 -16.95
N GLY A 629 -14.48 -15.70 -17.81
CA GLY A 629 -15.70 -16.51 -17.85
C GLY A 629 -16.77 -16.12 -16.82
N GLY A 630 -16.71 -14.89 -16.34
CA GLY A 630 -17.70 -14.31 -15.44
C GLY A 630 -19.12 -14.26 -16.02
N TRP A 631 -20.10 -14.36 -15.14
CA TRP A 631 -21.52 -14.26 -15.47
C TRP A 631 -22.04 -12.84 -15.24
N TRP A 632 -23.11 -12.46 -15.94
CA TRP A 632 -23.82 -11.20 -15.70
C TRP A 632 -25.31 -11.37 -16.02
N PRO A 633 -26.22 -10.60 -15.39
CA PRO A 633 -27.63 -10.58 -15.77
C PRO A 633 -27.81 -9.88 -17.13
N CYS A 634 -28.67 -10.42 -17.99
CA CYS A 634 -28.97 -9.88 -19.31
C CYS A 634 -30.49 -9.81 -19.55
N GLY A 635 -30.96 -8.69 -20.10
CA GLY A 635 -32.36 -8.45 -20.48
C GLY A 635 -33.30 -8.15 -19.31
N GLU A 636 -34.56 -7.85 -19.63
CA GLU A 636 -35.63 -7.59 -18.64
C GLU A 636 -36.04 -8.88 -17.89
N ASP A 637 -35.82 -10.05 -18.50
CA ASP A 637 -36.11 -11.38 -17.93
C ASP A 637 -35.16 -11.78 -16.77
N GLY A 638 -34.06 -11.03 -16.55
CA GLY A 638 -33.05 -11.36 -15.54
C GLY A 638 -32.24 -12.64 -15.81
N LYS A 639 -32.15 -13.07 -17.08
CA LYS A 639 -31.41 -14.29 -17.46
C LYS A 639 -29.91 -14.06 -17.37
N TRP A 640 -29.18 -15.00 -16.76
CA TRP A 640 -27.73 -14.90 -16.63
C TRP A 640 -27.01 -15.41 -17.86
N GLU A 641 -26.10 -14.61 -18.39
CA GLU A 641 -25.27 -14.92 -19.55
C GLU A 641 -23.78 -14.87 -19.20
N ARG A 642 -22.95 -15.46 -20.07
CA ARG A 642 -21.49 -15.35 -20.00
C ARG A 642 -20.89 -15.42 -21.40
N ALA A 643 -19.60 -15.09 -21.50
CA ALA A 643 -18.87 -15.19 -22.76
C ALA A 643 -18.87 -16.62 -23.34
N GLY A 644 -19.02 -16.71 -24.66
CA GLY A 644 -18.97 -17.97 -25.41
C GLY A 644 -17.67 -18.75 -25.18
N THR A 645 -17.70 -20.05 -25.45
CA THR A 645 -16.54 -20.96 -25.25
C THR A 645 -15.27 -20.47 -25.96
N GLY A 646 -15.37 -19.95 -27.19
CA GLY A 646 -14.21 -19.46 -27.94
C GLY A 646 -13.47 -18.31 -27.24
N VAL A 647 -14.19 -17.35 -26.67
CA VAL A 647 -13.59 -16.22 -25.93
C VAL A 647 -12.87 -16.71 -24.68
N ARG A 648 -13.48 -17.68 -23.96
CA ARG A 648 -12.91 -18.24 -22.73
C ARG A 648 -11.69 -19.12 -23.00
N HIS A 649 -11.73 -19.94 -24.06
CA HIS A 649 -10.58 -20.76 -24.46
C HIS A 649 -9.41 -19.90 -24.93
N PHE A 650 -9.67 -18.77 -25.60
CA PHE A 650 -8.61 -17.87 -26.05
C PHE A 650 -7.74 -17.38 -24.88
N MET A 651 -8.32 -17.06 -23.73
CA MET A 651 -7.55 -16.69 -22.54
C MET A 651 -6.76 -17.87 -21.96
N ALA A 652 -7.34 -19.07 -21.94
CA ALA A 652 -6.69 -20.27 -21.43
C ALA A 652 -5.47 -20.69 -22.29
N GLU A 653 -5.55 -20.52 -23.60
CA GLU A 653 -4.54 -20.98 -24.56
C GLU A 653 -3.39 -19.97 -24.81
N HIS A 654 -3.51 -18.72 -24.33
CA HIS A 654 -2.54 -17.65 -24.62
C HIS A 654 -1.90 -17.08 -23.35
N PRO A 655 -0.76 -17.64 -22.88
CA PRO A 655 -0.03 -17.15 -21.70
C PRO A 655 0.40 -15.68 -21.78
N ILE A 656 0.62 -15.16 -22.99
CA ILE A 656 0.93 -13.73 -23.21
C ILE A 656 -0.27 -12.87 -22.78
N LEU A 657 -1.49 -13.27 -23.14
CA LEU A 657 -2.70 -12.53 -22.77
C LEU A 657 -2.94 -12.57 -21.25
N GLN A 658 -2.71 -13.73 -20.62
CA GLN A 658 -2.77 -13.85 -19.16
C GLN A 658 -1.80 -12.89 -18.48
N LYS A 659 -0.53 -12.87 -18.91
CA LYS A 659 0.49 -11.93 -18.41
C LYS A 659 0.10 -10.47 -18.64
N LEU A 660 -0.49 -10.13 -19.78
CA LEU A 660 -0.96 -8.77 -20.09
C LEU A 660 -2.14 -8.33 -19.21
N LEU A 661 -2.99 -9.27 -18.79
CA LEU A 661 -4.08 -9.03 -17.83
C LEU A 661 -3.59 -9.07 -16.37
N GLY A 662 -2.30 -9.30 -16.14
CA GLY A 662 -1.73 -9.46 -14.81
C GLY A 662 -2.18 -10.75 -14.11
N TRP A 663 -2.69 -11.74 -14.84
CA TRP A 663 -3.11 -13.04 -14.32
C TRP A 663 -2.01 -14.08 -14.55
N THR A 664 -1.70 -14.88 -13.54
CA THR A 664 -0.90 -16.09 -13.70
C THR A 664 -1.60 -17.19 -12.92
N GLU A 665 -2.03 -18.26 -13.61
CA GLU A 665 -2.60 -19.40 -12.90
C GLU A 665 -1.57 -19.94 -11.90
N PRO A 666 -1.98 -20.22 -10.65
CA PRO A 666 -1.14 -21.00 -9.74
C PRO A 666 -0.87 -22.33 -10.43
N SER A 667 0.39 -22.59 -10.75
CA SER A 667 0.84 -23.70 -11.58
C SER A 667 0.20 -25.03 -11.20
N SER A 668 -0.71 -25.54 -12.03
CA SER A 668 -0.89 -26.98 -12.20
C SER A 668 -0.14 -27.37 -13.47
N MET A 669 1.19 -27.49 -13.36
CA MET A 669 1.99 -28.02 -14.46
C MET A 669 1.72 -29.52 -14.56
N LYS A 670 0.93 -29.92 -15.56
CA LYS A 670 0.92 -31.30 -16.05
C LYS A 670 2.18 -31.51 -16.88
N HIS A 671 2.98 -32.51 -16.49
CA HIS A 671 4.13 -32.98 -17.23
C HIS A 671 3.71 -33.80 -18.45
N GLU A 672 4.33 -33.53 -19.61
CA GLU A 672 4.53 -34.51 -20.67
C GLU A 672 6.03 -34.81 -20.77
N SER A 673 6.35 -36.10 -20.92
CA SER A 673 7.67 -36.71 -20.70
C SER A 673 8.47 -36.92 -21.98
N MET A 674 9.76 -36.58 -21.96
CA MET A 674 10.83 -37.20 -22.78
C MET A 674 12.23 -36.93 -22.16
N TRP A 675 13.09 -37.97 -22.13
CA TRP A 675 14.38 -38.08 -21.40
C TRP A 675 15.50 -37.13 -21.87
N ASN A 676 16.02 -36.23 -20.99
CA ASN A 676 17.21 -35.37 -21.23
C ASN A 676 17.89 -34.91 -19.92
N LYS A 677 19.16 -34.46 -20.00
CA LYS A 677 19.88 -33.77 -18.91
C LYS A 677 19.08 -32.52 -18.50
N CYS A 678 18.58 -32.44 -17.27
CA CYS A 678 17.73 -31.35 -16.81
C CYS A 678 18.54 -30.15 -16.32
N THR A 679 18.07 -28.94 -16.63
CA THR A 679 18.70 -27.68 -16.21
C THR A 679 18.26 -27.22 -14.82
N TYR A 680 17.07 -27.65 -14.35
CA TYR A 680 16.50 -27.26 -13.06
C TYR A 680 15.58 -28.35 -12.47
N VAL A 681 15.22 -28.20 -11.20
CA VAL A 681 14.19 -28.97 -10.47
C VAL A 681 13.32 -28.00 -9.67
N ILE A 682 12.08 -28.37 -9.36
CA ILE A 682 11.18 -27.57 -8.52
C ILE A 682 11.24 -28.09 -7.07
N SER A 683 11.52 -27.21 -6.10
CA SER A 683 11.53 -27.55 -4.68
C SER A 683 10.12 -27.77 -4.11
N GLU A 684 10.02 -28.31 -2.88
CA GLU A 684 8.75 -28.40 -2.15
C GLU A 684 8.11 -27.02 -1.90
N SER A 685 8.93 -25.96 -1.78
CA SER A 685 8.48 -24.56 -1.72
C SER A 685 8.08 -23.94 -3.08
N LEU A 686 8.13 -24.73 -4.16
CA LEU A 686 7.85 -24.33 -5.54
C LEU A 686 8.90 -23.39 -6.16
N ASP A 687 10.15 -23.45 -5.69
CA ASP A 687 11.26 -22.68 -6.25
C ASP A 687 11.92 -23.43 -7.41
N GLU A 688 12.29 -22.70 -8.47
CA GLU A 688 13.15 -23.23 -9.52
C GLU A 688 14.61 -23.28 -9.03
N CYS A 689 15.13 -24.49 -8.86
CA CYS A 689 16.48 -24.78 -8.38
C CYS A 689 17.36 -25.27 -9.52
N LEU A 690 18.40 -24.48 -9.85
CA LEU A 690 19.35 -24.74 -10.93
C LEU A 690 20.59 -25.46 -10.37
N VAL A 691 21.39 -26.08 -11.24
CA VAL A 691 22.75 -26.51 -10.85
C VAL A 691 23.51 -25.31 -10.27
N GLY A 692 24.11 -25.52 -9.10
CA GLY A 692 24.78 -24.51 -8.28
C GLY A 692 23.90 -23.82 -7.25
N SER A 693 22.57 -24.05 -7.24
CA SER A 693 21.66 -23.49 -6.24
C SER A 693 21.83 -24.15 -4.86
N TRP A 694 21.55 -23.38 -3.81
CA TRP A 694 21.64 -23.84 -2.42
C TRP A 694 20.28 -24.28 -1.87
N ASP A 695 20.25 -25.42 -1.17
CA ASP A 695 19.06 -26.02 -0.54
C ASP A 695 19.28 -26.37 0.93
N SER A 696 18.24 -26.25 1.74
CA SER A 696 18.23 -26.62 3.15
C SER A 696 17.29 -27.80 3.41
N SER A 697 17.82 -29.03 3.31
CA SER A 697 17.17 -30.22 3.86
C SER A 697 17.52 -30.37 5.35
N THR A 698 17.36 -31.57 5.94
CA THR A 698 18.07 -31.95 7.18
C THR A 698 19.61 -31.75 7.06
N ILE A 699 20.10 -31.49 5.84
CA ILE A 699 21.47 -31.18 5.45
C ILE A 699 21.46 -29.96 4.49
N ALA A 700 22.30 -28.95 4.72
CA ALA A 700 22.48 -27.86 3.76
C ALA A 700 23.36 -28.34 2.60
N GLY A 701 22.99 -28.03 1.35
CA GLY A 701 23.75 -28.51 0.19
C GLY A 701 23.68 -27.57 -1.00
N ARG A 702 24.66 -27.72 -1.91
CA ARG A 702 24.70 -27.04 -3.20
C ARG A 702 24.45 -28.06 -4.30
N ILE A 703 23.53 -27.79 -5.22
CA ILE A 703 23.21 -28.72 -6.31
C ILE A 703 24.40 -28.85 -7.25
N SER A 704 24.96 -30.05 -7.39
CA SER A 704 26.01 -30.33 -8.37
C SER A 704 25.42 -30.80 -9.69
N ASP A 705 24.45 -31.73 -9.64
CA ASP A 705 23.84 -32.33 -10.82
C ASP A 705 22.35 -32.62 -10.62
N ILE A 706 21.60 -32.53 -11.70
CA ILE A 706 20.17 -32.91 -11.77
C ILE A 706 20.06 -33.96 -12.87
N LEU A 707 19.72 -35.18 -12.47
CA LEU A 707 19.57 -36.34 -13.34
C LEU A 707 18.11 -36.77 -13.33
N VAL A 708 17.58 -37.18 -14.48
CA VAL A 708 16.25 -37.76 -14.57
C VAL A 708 16.39 -39.08 -15.33
N ASP A 709 15.78 -40.18 -14.85
CA ASP A 709 15.76 -41.49 -15.53
C ASP A 709 14.37 -41.95 -15.99
N SER A 710 14.34 -42.64 -17.15
CA SER A 710 13.32 -43.39 -17.95
C SER A 710 11.85 -43.41 -17.50
N ALA A 711 11.62 -43.36 -16.19
CA ALA A 711 10.34 -43.44 -15.49
C ALA A 711 9.91 -42.13 -14.78
N SER A 712 10.45 -40.98 -15.14
CA SER A 712 10.17 -39.65 -14.52
C SER A 712 10.71 -39.49 -13.10
N LEU A 713 11.71 -40.29 -12.73
CA LEU A 713 12.42 -40.19 -11.45
C LEU A 713 13.51 -39.13 -11.53
N VAL A 714 13.40 -38.06 -10.73
CA VAL A 714 14.42 -36.98 -10.62
C VAL A 714 15.36 -37.30 -9.47
N LEU A 715 16.66 -37.39 -9.76
CA LEU A 715 17.75 -37.52 -8.80
C LEU A 715 18.55 -36.21 -8.76
N VAL A 716 18.54 -35.54 -7.61
CA VAL A 716 19.36 -34.34 -7.35
C VAL A 716 20.60 -34.77 -6.59
N VAL A 717 21.79 -34.47 -7.11
CA VAL A 717 23.07 -34.67 -6.42
C VAL A 717 23.43 -33.36 -5.72
N LEU A 718 23.68 -33.43 -4.41
CA LEU A 718 24.05 -32.29 -3.58
C LEU A 718 25.48 -32.43 -3.06
N GLU A 719 26.30 -31.40 -3.27
CA GLU A 719 27.50 -31.16 -2.46
C GLU A 719 27.06 -30.79 -1.04
N ARG A 720 27.51 -31.52 -0.03
CA ARG A 720 27.07 -31.29 1.36
C ARG A 720 27.89 -30.21 2.04
N PHE A 721 27.18 -29.39 2.80
CA PHE A 721 27.76 -28.37 3.67
C PHE A 721 27.27 -28.56 5.10
N GLN A 722 28.15 -28.30 6.05
CA GLN A 722 27.81 -28.26 7.46
C GLN A 722 27.56 -26.83 7.91
N VAL A 723 26.42 -26.60 8.57
CA VAL A 723 26.18 -25.36 9.31
C VAL A 723 26.97 -25.42 10.60
N LEU A 724 27.83 -24.44 10.85
CA LEU A 724 28.58 -24.33 12.10
C LEU A 724 27.66 -24.03 13.28
N SER A 725 28.03 -24.48 14.47
CA SER A 725 27.25 -24.28 15.71
C SER A 725 27.26 -22.85 16.25
N ALA A 726 28.15 -22.00 15.74
CA ALA A 726 28.26 -20.60 16.13
C ALA A 726 28.11 -19.67 14.93
N ARG A 727 27.56 -18.48 15.18
CA ARG A 727 27.46 -17.40 14.19
C ARG A 727 28.83 -16.78 13.94
N ASP A 728 29.01 -16.20 12.75
CA ASP A 728 30.16 -15.35 12.46
C ASP A 728 30.23 -14.16 13.42
N LYS A 729 31.43 -13.82 13.90
CA LYS A 729 31.63 -12.73 14.88
C LYS A 729 31.38 -11.34 14.30
N THR A 730 31.55 -11.16 12.99
CA THR A 730 31.42 -9.86 12.32
C THR A 730 29.98 -9.64 11.87
N PHE A 731 29.47 -10.57 11.06
CA PHE A 731 28.15 -10.48 10.44
C PHE A 731 27.03 -10.96 11.36
N GLY A 732 27.32 -11.80 12.37
CA GLY A 732 26.30 -12.38 13.24
C GLY A 732 25.40 -13.37 12.49
N MET A 733 25.90 -13.98 11.41
CA MET A 733 25.14 -14.90 10.55
C MET A 733 25.66 -16.34 10.67
N PRO A 734 24.81 -17.35 10.40
CA PRO A 734 25.25 -18.74 10.30
C PRO A 734 26.28 -18.93 9.18
N VAL A 735 27.23 -19.83 9.41
CA VAL A 735 28.34 -20.11 8.49
C VAL A 735 28.24 -21.54 7.98
N LEU A 736 28.46 -21.72 6.67
CA LEU A 736 28.57 -23.01 6.01
C LEU A 736 30.04 -23.34 5.73
N THR A 737 30.42 -24.60 5.95
CA THR A 737 31.70 -25.15 5.53
C THR A 737 31.51 -26.43 4.74
N ARG A 738 32.34 -26.65 3.71
CA ARG A 738 32.24 -27.83 2.85
C ARG A 738 32.47 -29.12 3.65
N ARG A 739 31.77 -30.19 3.28
CA ARG A 739 32.01 -31.55 3.75
C ARG A 739 32.21 -32.45 2.53
N ASP A 740 33.30 -33.23 2.49
CA ASP A 740 33.61 -34.13 1.36
C ASP A 740 32.69 -35.36 1.33
N SER A 741 31.41 -35.13 1.05
CA SER A 741 30.43 -36.20 0.88
C SER A 741 29.27 -35.73 0.01
N GLU A 742 28.83 -36.57 -0.91
CA GLU A 742 27.66 -36.34 -1.76
C GLU A 742 26.43 -37.03 -1.18
N SER A 743 25.24 -36.51 -1.51
CA SER A 743 24.00 -37.26 -1.29
C SER A 743 22.86 -36.88 -2.20
N SER A 744 21.93 -37.81 -2.34
CA SER A 744 20.63 -37.60 -2.96
C SER A 744 19.52 -37.40 -1.91
N GLN A 745 18.86 -36.24 -1.92
CA GLN A 745 17.67 -35.94 -1.12
C GLN A 745 16.69 -35.06 -1.92
N SER A 746 15.42 -34.99 -1.48
CA SER A 746 14.46 -34.01 -2.00
C SER A 746 14.80 -32.60 -1.54
N ILE A 747 14.60 -31.62 -2.42
CA ILE A 747 14.87 -30.20 -2.16
C ILE A 747 13.70 -29.58 -1.43
N LYS A 748 13.94 -29.03 -0.23
CA LYS A 748 12.87 -28.35 0.53
C LYS A 748 12.66 -26.93 0.03
N PHE A 749 13.70 -26.12 0.02
CA PHE A 749 13.62 -24.72 -0.40
C PHE A 749 14.98 -24.09 -0.66
N LYS A 750 14.99 -23.12 -1.56
CA LYS A 750 16.20 -22.39 -1.94
C LYS A 750 16.51 -21.24 -0.98
N PHE A 751 17.78 -20.97 -0.70
CA PHE A 751 18.20 -19.82 0.11
C PHE A 751 19.47 -19.14 -0.42
N ASN A 752 19.68 -17.88 -0.02
CA ASN A 752 20.84 -17.10 -0.47
C ASN A 752 22.07 -17.34 0.40
N VAL A 753 23.21 -17.55 -0.28
CA VAL A 753 24.52 -17.73 0.32
C VAL A 753 25.49 -16.72 -0.28
N GLN A 754 26.32 -16.10 0.56
CA GLN A 754 27.39 -15.19 0.14
C GLN A 754 28.75 -15.76 0.51
N HIS A 755 29.75 -15.49 -0.34
CA HIS A 755 31.11 -15.97 -0.11
C HIS A 755 31.82 -15.13 0.96
N ASP A 756 32.68 -15.77 1.76
CA ASP A 756 33.62 -15.07 2.65
C ASP A 756 34.82 -14.55 1.86
N SER A 757 34.60 -13.65 0.91
CA SER A 757 35.69 -12.99 0.20
C SER A 757 36.15 -11.77 1.00
N LEU A 758 37.01 -12.01 2.00
CA LEU A 758 37.87 -10.96 2.53
C LEU A 758 38.84 -10.53 1.41
N LEU A 759 39.01 -9.22 1.27
CA LEU A 759 39.86 -8.57 0.28
C LEU A 759 41.29 -9.14 0.29
N ASP A 760 41.71 -9.75 -0.81
CA ASP A 760 43.11 -9.71 -1.24
C ASP A 760 43.16 -9.03 -2.61
N MET A 761 43.63 -7.78 -2.60
CA MET A 761 44.04 -7.06 -3.82
C MET A 761 45.39 -7.63 -4.23
N GLN A 762 45.46 -8.30 -5.38
CA GLN A 762 46.72 -8.76 -5.96
C GLN A 762 47.15 -7.81 -7.10
N GLU A 763 48.24 -7.07 -6.87
CA GLU A 763 48.99 -6.44 -7.96
C GLU A 763 49.92 -7.48 -8.63
N ARG A 764 49.89 -7.51 -9.98
CA ARG A 764 51.02 -7.43 -10.94
C ARG A 764 50.81 -8.33 -12.18
N VAL A 765 50.85 -7.72 -13.37
CA VAL A 765 51.87 -7.82 -14.45
C VAL A 765 51.59 -6.70 -15.47
N GLU A 766 52.64 -6.10 -16.06
CA GLU A 766 52.56 -5.04 -17.09
C GLU A 766 51.70 -5.45 -18.29
N SER A 767 50.58 -4.76 -18.47
CA SER A 767 49.75 -4.75 -19.66
C SER A 767 49.02 -3.41 -19.70
N ASP A 768 48.96 -2.76 -20.85
CA ASP A 768 48.35 -1.42 -21.04
C ASP A 768 46.81 -1.41 -20.94
N GLN A 769 46.20 -2.45 -20.37
CA GLN A 769 44.78 -2.54 -20.08
C GLN A 769 44.52 -2.93 -18.62
N ILE A 770 43.84 -2.05 -17.89
CA ILE A 770 43.39 -2.25 -16.52
C ILE A 770 41.96 -2.81 -16.55
N GLU A 771 41.80 -4.12 -16.39
CA GLU A 771 40.51 -4.73 -16.02
C GLU A 771 40.53 -5.15 -14.54
N ASN A 772 39.62 -4.59 -13.75
CA ASN A 772 39.42 -4.98 -12.35
C ASN A 772 38.55 -6.22 -12.29
N TYR A 773 39.10 -7.37 -11.92
CA TYR A 773 38.35 -8.59 -11.62
C TYR A 773 38.61 -9.05 -10.18
N ILE A 774 37.61 -9.70 -9.57
CA ILE A 774 37.74 -10.33 -8.25
C ILE A 774 38.14 -11.79 -8.48
N VAL A 775 39.31 -12.19 -7.98
CA VAL A 775 39.72 -13.60 -7.96
C VAL A 775 39.16 -14.23 -6.68
N HIS A 776 38.36 -15.28 -6.83
CA HIS A 776 37.90 -16.08 -5.69
C HIS A 776 39.06 -16.97 -5.20
N GLY A 777 39.62 -16.66 -4.03
CA GLY A 777 40.48 -17.62 -3.30
C GLY A 777 39.68 -18.86 -2.90
N SER A 778 40.36 -20.01 -2.77
CA SER A 778 39.79 -21.30 -2.36
C SER A 778 39.32 -21.31 -0.90
N LEU A 779 38.29 -20.53 -0.58
CA LEU A 779 37.72 -20.46 0.75
C LEU A 779 36.43 -21.30 0.78
N ASP A 780 36.50 -22.47 1.40
CA ASP A 780 35.35 -23.35 1.68
C ASP A 780 34.44 -22.80 2.80
N ARG A 781 34.27 -21.48 2.88
CA ARG A 781 33.51 -20.79 3.93
C ARG A 781 32.51 -19.81 3.34
N PHE A 782 31.24 -20.00 3.71
CA PHE A 782 30.14 -19.20 3.19
C PHE A 782 29.21 -18.71 4.31
N PHE A 783 28.54 -17.57 4.08
CA PHE A 783 27.53 -17.03 4.98
C PHE A 783 26.13 -17.34 4.47
N ILE A 784 25.29 -17.88 5.35
CA ILE A 784 23.85 -17.94 5.10
C ILE A 784 23.30 -16.52 5.26
N ASN A 785 22.78 -15.93 4.18
CA ASN A 785 22.28 -14.57 4.21
C ASN A 785 20.93 -14.49 4.94
N MET A 786 20.98 -14.19 6.24
CA MET A 786 19.80 -14.03 7.09
C MET A 786 18.97 -12.78 6.80
N HIS A 787 19.45 -11.88 5.94
CA HIS A 787 18.74 -10.68 5.49
C HIS A 787 17.95 -10.90 4.19
N SER A 788 18.08 -12.06 3.53
CA SER A 788 17.25 -12.41 2.37
C SER A 788 15.77 -12.41 2.75
N PHE A 789 14.92 -11.91 1.85
CA PHE A 789 13.46 -11.93 2.03
C PHE A 789 12.87 -13.26 1.54
N HIS A 790 13.50 -13.86 0.53
CA HIS A 790 13.07 -15.12 -0.05
C HIS A 790 13.30 -16.25 0.95
N ASN A 791 12.25 -17.03 1.23
CA ASN A 791 12.24 -18.16 2.16
C ASN A 791 12.79 -17.87 3.57
N ALA A 792 12.82 -16.59 3.99
CA ALA A 792 13.35 -16.18 5.29
C ALA A 792 12.71 -16.91 6.48
N HIS A 793 11.41 -17.16 6.38
CA HIS A 793 10.59 -17.88 7.34
C HIS A 793 10.92 -19.39 7.40
N LEU A 794 11.15 -20.04 6.25
CA LEU A 794 11.54 -21.46 6.19
C LEU A 794 12.97 -21.65 6.71
N LEU A 795 13.88 -20.74 6.34
CA LEU A 795 15.25 -20.76 6.81
C LEU A 795 15.33 -20.67 8.34
N ARG A 796 14.56 -19.76 8.95
CA ARG A 796 14.49 -19.59 10.41
C ARG A 796 13.77 -20.75 11.11
N ALA A 797 12.82 -21.40 10.45
CA ALA A 797 12.17 -22.60 10.98
C ALA A 797 13.07 -23.85 10.90
N THR A 798 14.08 -23.85 10.02
CA THR A 798 14.93 -25.02 9.76
C THR A 798 16.23 -24.98 10.57
N LEU A 799 16.82 -23.80 10.75
CA LEU A 799 18.09 -23.65 11.47
C LEU A 799 17.88 -23.64 13.00
N PRO A 800 18.89 -24.09 13.78
CA PRO A 800 18.86 -24.01 15.23
C PRO A 800 18.56 -22.59 15.74
N ARG A 801 17.74 -22.51 16.78
CA ARG A 801 17.28 -21.25 17.37
C ARG A 801 18.41 -20.28 17.72
N ASP A 802 19.50 -20.81 18.29
CA ASP A 802 20.68 -20.03 18.70
C ASP A 802 21.41 -19.35 17.53
N LEU A 803 21.18 -19.81 16.29
CA LEU A 803 21.76 -19.23 15.08
C LEU A 803 20.87 -18.18 14.41
N VAL A 804 19.58 -18.12 14.77
CA VAL A 804 18.59 -17.30 14.05
C VAL A 804 17.89 -16.25 14.92
N ALA A 805 17.93 -16.41 16.24
CA ALA A 805 17.34 -15.46 17.17
C ALA A 805 17.97 -14.07 17.07
N PRO A 806 17.19 -12.98 16.92
CA PRO A 806 17.72 -11.64 17.10
C PRO A 806 18.33 -11.49 18.50
N ILE A 807 19.51 -10.90 18.59
CA ILE A 807 20.23 -10.68 19.85
C ILE A 807 20.08 -9.21 20.24
N PRO A 808 19.58 -8.88 21.44
CA PRO A 808 19.47 -7.49 21.90
C PRO A 808 20.83 -6.79 21.87
N LEU A 809 20.87 -5.58 21.31
CA LEU A 809 22.09 -4.77 21.22
C LEU A 809 22.60 -4.34 22.61
N PHE A 810 21.67 -4.07 23.54
CA PHE A 810 21.96 -3.64 24.89
C PHE A 810 21.21 -4.52 25.89
N SER A 811 21.89 -4.94 26.96
CA SER A 811 21.29 -5.73 28.05
C SER A 811 20.31 -4.91 28.88
N ASP A 812 20.66 -3.66 29.19
CA ASP A 812 19.78 -2.67 29.82
C ASP A 812 19.50 -1.52 28.83
N ARG A 813 18.41 -1.68 28.08
CA ARG A 813 17.94 -0.66 27.13
C ARG A 813 17.53 0.64 27.83
N GLN A 814 16.96 0.56 29.04
CA GLN A 814 16.46 1.75 29.73
C GLN A 814 17.61 2.64 30.19
N ALA A 815 18.66 2.05 30.78
CA ALA A 815 19.88 2.78 31.12
C ALA A 815 20.49 3.45 29.88
N LYS A 816 20.54 2.74 28.74
CA LYS A 816 21.04 3.32 27.49
C LYS A 816 20.19 4.50 27.01
N HIS A 817 18.86 4.41 27.12
CA HIS A 817 17.97 5.52 26.73
C HIS A 817 18.16 6.75 27.63
N VAL A 818 18.44 6.57 28.93
CA VAL A 818 18.77 7.67 29.85
C VAL A 818 20.07 8.37 29.43
N GLU A 819 21.10 7.61 29.07
CA GLU A 819 22.36 8.12 28.54
C GLU A 819 22.12 8.96 27.26
N LEU A 820 21.39 8.41 26.29
CA LEU A 820 21.09 9.05 25.01
C LEU A 820 20.22 10.31 25.16
N ALA A 821 19.25 10.29 26.08
CA ALA A 821 18.43 11.45 26.41
C ALA A 821 19.29 12.58 27.02
N THR A 822 20.28 12.24 27.84
CA THR A 822 21.24 13.21 28.39
C THR A 822 22.07 13.85 27.28
N GLN A 823 22.67 13.03 26.40
CA GLN A 823 23.43 13.53 25.24
C GLN A 823 22.59 14.42 24.32
N LEU A 824 21.30 14.08 24.13
CA LEU A 824 20.37 14.89 23.35
C LEU A 824 20.16 16.28 23.98
N ARG A 825 19.91 16.33 25.30
CA ARG A 825 19.72 17.60 26.03
C ARG A 825 20.96 18.49 25.95
N GLU A 826 22.15 17.92 26.09
CA GLU A 826 23.43 18.62 25.92
C GLU A 826 23.58 19.20 24.51
N LYS A 827 23.36 18.38 23.47
CA LYS A 827 23.40 18.83 22.06
C LYS A 827 22.40 19.97 21.79
N VAL A 828 21.21 19.90 22.37
CA VAL A 828 20.19 20.96 22.25
C VAL A 828 20.63 22.24 22.97
N ALA A 829 21.21 22.13 24.17
CA ALA A 829 21.74 23.27 24.92
C ALA A 829 22.86 23.99 24.16
N ILE A 830 23.81 23.24 23.59
CA ILE A 830 24.90 23.77 22.76
C ILE A 830 24.34 24.52 21.54
N ARG A 831 23.36 23.94 20.84
CA ARG A 831 22.71 24.59 19.68
C ARG A 831 21.99 25.88 20.07
N LYS A 832 21.28 25.89 21.21
CA LYS A 832 20.62 27.09 21.73
C LYS A 832 21.63 28.18 22.09
N ALA A 833 22.73 27.82 22.77
CA ALA A 833 23.80 28.75 23.10
C ALA A 833 24.47 29.34 21.85
N ALA A 834 24.77 28.52 20.84
CA ALA A 834 25.33 28.98 19.57
C ALA A 834 24.38 29.92 18.81
N ALA A 835 23.06 29.65 18.82
CA ALA A 835 22.05 30.51 18.23
C ALA A 835 21.91 31.85 18.99
N ALA A 836 21.98 31.83 20.32
CA ALA A 836 21.98 33.03 21.14
C ALA A 836 23.24 33.89 20.91
N ASN A 837 24.42 33.27 20.78
CA ASN A 837 25.67 33.98 20.49
C ASN A 837 25.69 34.60 19.08
N LYS A 838 25.08 33.95 18.08
CA LYS A 838 24.88 34.55 16.75
C LYS A 838 23.92 35.75 16.76
N ARG A 839 23.01 35.84 17.72
CA ARG A 839 22.10 37.00 17.90
C ARG A 839 22.72 38.14 18.71
N LYS A 840 23.87 37.92 19.37
CA LYS A 840 24.55 38.88 20.27
C LYS A 840 25.78 39.58 19.67
N ARG A 841 26.16 39.33 18.41
CA ARG A 841 27.25 40.09 17.75
C ARG A 841 26.67 41.36 17.10
N PRO A 842 27.04 42.58 17.54
CA PRO A 842 26.77 43.81 16.80
C PRO A 842 27.68 43.89 15.57
N SER A 843 27.23 44.60 14.55
CA SER A 843 27.97 44.91 13.34
C SER A 843 28.86 46.14 13.55
N ASP A 844 30.10 45.96 13.98
CA ASP A 844 31.11 47.03 13.98
C ASP A 844 32.39 46.49 13.34
N ASP A 845 32.71 46.99 12.15
CA ASP A 845 34.07 47.13 11.60
C ASP A 845 34.00 48.09 10.40
N GLU A 846 34.28 49.38 10.67
CA GLU A 846 34.68 50.43 9.72
C GLU A 846 36.09 50.93 10.09
N GLY A 847 36.98 51.09 9.08
CA GLY A 847 38.28 51.80 9.09
C GLY A 847 39.53 50.90 9.35
N ASP A 848 40.63 50.87 8.56
CA ASP A 848 41.16 51.77 7.51
C ASP A 848 42.15 51.06 6.54
N ASP A 849 42.32 51.70 5.37
CA ASP A 849 43.45 51.76 4.38
C ASP A 849 43.72 50.68 3.28
N GLU A 850 43.33 51.06 2.03
CA GLU A 850 44.09 51.18 0.73
C GLU A 850 45.36 50.32 0.48
N VAL A 851 45.70 49.70 -0.68
CA VAL A 851 45.26 49.66 -2.10
C VAL A 851 45.69 48.29 -2.71
N ASP A 852 44.84 47.69 -3.57
CA ASP A 852 45.17 47.18 -4.93
C ASP A 852 44.64 45.77 -5.35
N ALA A 853 43.95 45.79 -6.51
CA ALA A 853 43.69 44.76 -7.52
C ALA A 853 42.90 43.46 -7.21
N ARG A 854 41.56 43.49 -7.41
CA ARG A 854 40.76 42.74 -8.44
C ARG A 854 39.28 42.51 -8.01
N PRO A 855 38.31 42.54 -8.95
CA PRO A 855 36.92 42.83 -8.61
C PRO A 855 36.10 41.61 -8.17
N ARG A 856 35.49 41.72 -6.99
CA ARG A 856 34.30 40.94 -6.59
C ARG A 856 33.06 41.47 -7.31
N LYS A 857 32.40 40.66 -8.13
CA LYS A 857 31.05 40.99 -8.65
C LYS A 857 29.99 40.72 -7.58
N ALA A 858 29.21 41.75 -7.33
CA ALA A 858 28.12 41.81 -6.37
C ALA A 858 27.07 40.70 -6.58
N ARG A 859 26.71 40.00 -5.50
CA ARG A 859 25.55 39.10 -5.49
C ARG A 859 24.29 39.96 -5.28
N LYS A 860 23.78 40.54 -6.37
CA LYS A 860 22.45 41.17 -6.41
C LYS A 860 21.41 40.17 -5.92
N LYS A 861 20.68 40.50 -4.86
CA LYS A 861 19.34 39.96 -4.61
C LYS A 861 18.49 40.27 -5.85
N THR A 862 18.10 39.23 -6.57
CA THR A 862 17.09 39.30 -7.63
C THR A 862 15.79 38.68 -7.09
N PRO A 863 14.63 39.29 -7.34
CA PRO A 863 13.34 38.74 -6.96
C PRO A 863 13.05 37.45 -7.75
N LYS A 864 12.35 36.50 -7.13
CA LYS A 864 11.80 35.32 -7.80
C LYS A 864 10.84 35.77 -8.91
N LYS A 865 11.33 35.88 -10.14
CA LYS A 865 10.50 35.98 -11.35
C LYS A 865 9.98 34.58 -11.71
N ARG A 866 8.66 34.52 -11.97
CA ARG A 866 7.96 33.46 -12.71
C ARG A 866 8.82 32.98 -13.90
N LYS A 867 9.01 31.66 -14.04
CA LYS A 867 9.46 31.09 -15.32
C LYS A 867 8.27 31.13 -16.28
N GLN A 868 8.21 32.17 -17.12
CA GLN A 868 7.59 32.06 -18.42
C GLN A 868 8.57 31.24 -19.28
N ASN A 869 8.16 30.03 -19.68
CA ASN A 869 8.89 29.29 -20.70
C ASN A 869 8.49 29.87 -22.06
N LEU A 870 9.45 30.56 -22.67
CA LEU A 870 9.41 30.92 -24.08
C LEU A 870 9.48 29.63 -24.91
N VAL A 871 8.58 29.55 -25.88
CA VAL A 871 8.54 28.54 -26.95
C VAL A 871 9.90 28.51 -27.66
N VAL A 872 10.54 27.34 -27.69
CA VAL A 872 11.61 27.04 -28.64
C VAL A 872 11.01 26.09 -29.66
N LEU A 873 10.72 26.63 -30.85
CA LEU A 873 10.31 25.86 -32.02
C LEU A 873 11.43 24.89 -32.43
N PRO A 874 11.10 23.68 -32.92
CA PRO A 874 12.09 22.73 -33.42
C PRO A 874 12.68 23.21 -34.76
N PRO A 875 13.97 22.95 -35.05
CA PRO A 875 14.53 23.20 -36.37
C PRO A 875 14.12 22.09 -37.33
N THR A 876 13.24 22.40 -38.29
CA THR A 876 13.14 21.72 -39.58
C THR A 876 13.96 22.53 -40.59
N GLY A 877 14.90 22.02 -41.38
CA GLY A 877 15.39 20.66 -41.56
C GLY A 877 16.62 20.70 -42.49
N SER A 878 17.12 19.52 -42.88
CA SER A 878 18.02 19.38 -44.03
C SER A 878 17.61 18.11 -44.78
N MET A 879 17.12 18.30 -46.00
CA MET A 879 17.21 17.28 -47.03
C MET A 879 17.73 17.92 -48.32
N VAL A 880 18.79 17.30 -48.83
CA VAL A 880 19.21 17.20 -50.24
C VAL A 880 19.93 18.39 -50.87
N ALA A 881 21.21 18.17 -51.16
CA ALA A 881 21.92 18.80 -52.25
C ALA A 881 21.70 18.01 -53.55
N ASN A 882 21.04 18.63 -54.52
CA ASN A 882 21.39 18.56 -55.93
C ASN A 882 21.13 19.96 -56.55
N ARG A 883 22.11 20.44 -57.33
CA ARG A 883 22.24 21.75 -58.02
C ARG A 883 21.16 21.98 -59.12
N PRO A 884 21.17 23.09 -59.91
CA PRO A 884 21.37 24.54 -59.62
C PRO A 884 20.44 25.50 -60.44
N ARG A 885 20.43 26.81 -60.10
CA ARG A 885 20.60 28.02 -60.97
C ARG A 885 19.90 29.26 -60.35
N ARG A 886 20.67 30.33 -60.01
CA ARG A 886 20.75 31.67 -60.67
C ARG A 886 19.39 32.42 -60.68
N THR A 887 19.20 33.67 -60.23
CA THR A 887 20.09 34.83 -60.06
C THR A 887 19.33 35.99 -59.37
N ILE A 888 20.04 36.84 -58.62
CA ILE A 888 19.94 38.32 -58.50
C ILE A 888 18.77 38.97 -57.70
N LEU A 889 19.17 39.49 -56.52
CA LEU A 889 18.80 40.65 -55.68
C LEU A 889 18.26 41.96 -56.36
N PRO A 890 17.93 43.07 -55.65
CA PRO A 890 17.58 43.29 -54.22
C PRO A 890 16.45 44.34 -53.92
N THR A 891 16.23 44.60 -52.61
CA THR A 891 15.90 45.92 -51.95
C THR A 891 14.45 46.45 -52.06
N GLU A 892 13.80 47.15 -51.11
CA GLU A 892 14.20 47.99 -49.96
C GLU A 892 12.95 48.40 -49.10
N LYS A 893 13.15 48.75 -47.80
CA LYS A 893 12.49 49.80 -46.95
C LYS A 893 10.94 49.92 -46.83
N ALA A 894 10.29 50.53 -45.84
CA ALA A 894 10.52 51.01 -44.46
C ALA A 894 9.21 51.72 -43.97
N LYS A 895 9.11 51.99 -42.66
CA LYS A 895 8.31 53.05 -41.95
C LYS A 895 6.79 52.83 -41.78
N ALA A 896 6.28 52.77 -40.53
CA ALA A 896 5.89 53.87 -39.59
C ALA A 896 4.36 54.12 -39.70
N ALA A 897 3.55 54.50 -38.70
CA ALA A 897 3.64 54.78 -37.28
C ALA A 897 2.18 54.89 -36.72
N GLN A 898 2.05 54.96 -35.39
CA GLN A 898 1.01 55.69 -34.62
C GLN A 898 -0.45 55.18 -34.66
N GLN A 899 -1.32 55.32 -33.64
CA GLN A 899 -1.30 55.71 -32.22
C GLN A 899 -2.77 55.65 -31.75
N VAL A 900 -3.00 55.71 -30.42
CA VAL A 900 -4.23 56.21 -29.73
C VAL A 900 -5.28 55.19 -29.22
N GLU A 901 -5.23 55.02 -27.90
CA GLU A 901 -6.26 55.10 -26.84
C GLU A 901 -7.58 54.27 -26.84
N GLN A 902 -7.69 53.52 -25.74
CA GLN A 902 -8.81 53.09 -24.87
C GLN A 902 -9.99 54.08 -24.65
N PRO A 903 -11.04 53.77 -23.82
CA PRO A 903 -11.57 52.50 -23.25
C PRO A 903 -13.14 52.41 -23.25
N GLU A 904 -13.69 51.45 -22.48
CA GLU A 904 -15.06 51.40 -21.87
C GLU A 904 -16.22 51.12 -22.86
N GLU A 905 -17.31 50.39 -22.58
CA GLU A 905 -17.99 49.93 -21.37
C GLU A 905 -19.04 48.83 -21.77
N GLU A 906 -19.50 48.08 -20.76
CA GLU A 906 -20.87 47.55 -20.55
C GLU A 906 -21.59 46.47 -21.43
N GLU A 907 -22.15 45.53 -20.65
CA GLU A 907 -23.51 44.94 -20.68
C GLU A 907 -24.01 44.01 -21.81
N ALA A 908 -24.17 42.73 -21.42
CA ALA A 908 -25.43 42.01 -21.20
C ALA A 908 -26.52 41.89 -22.29
N VAL A 909 -27.37 40.87 -22.06
CA VAL A 909 -28.66 40.52 -22.70
C VAL A 909 -28.49 39.59 -23.92
N ASP A 910 -28.72 38.28 -23.83
CA ASP A 910 -29.93 37.49 -23.47
C ASP A 910 -30.86 37.22 -24.66
N CYS A 911 -31.31 35.97 -24.74
CA CYS A 911 -32.42 35.41 -25.50
C CYS A 911 -32.34 35.54 -27.04
N SER A 912 -32.87 34.66 -27.88
CA SER A 912 -33.63 33.42 -27.77
C SER A 912 -33.88 33.04 -29.25
N ASP A 913 -33.75 31.76 -29.59
CA ASP A 913 -34.86 30.97 -30.13
C ASP A 913 -34.89 30.84 -31.66
N ASP A 914 -35.40 29.67 -32.03
CA ASP A 914 -36.04 29.29 -33.29
C ASP A 914 -35.13 29.05 -34.48
N SER A 915 -34.91 27.77 -34.83
CA SER A 915 -35.73 26.97 -35.77
C SER A 915 -35.44 27.42 -37.20
N ASP A 916 -35.34 26.59 -38.22
CA ASP A 916 -35.98 25.33 -38.54
C ASP A 916 -35.21 24.77 -39.75
N ASP A 917 -35.42 23.49 -40.03
CA ASP A 917 -35.34 22.86 -41.36
C ASP A 917 -34.00 22.94 -42.15
N GLY A 918 -33.43 21.83 -42.62
CA GLY A 918 -34.10 20.67 -43.16
C GLY A 918 -33.63 20.47 -44.60
N TYR A 919 -32.92 19.36 -44.80
CA TYR A 919 -33.04 18.48 -45.97
C TYR A 919 -32.33 18.79 -47.31
N ILE A 920 -31.77 17.68 -47.83
CA ILE A 920 -31.48 17.31 -49.23
C ILE A 920 -30.16 17.84 -49.80
N ASP A 921 -29.32 17.08 -50.48
CA ASP A 921 -29.14 15.64 -50.76
C ASP A 921 -27.92 15.59 -51.72
N SER A 922 -27.26 14.43 -51.80
CA SER A 922 -26.41 13.99 -52.91
C SER A 922 -25.12 14.79 -53.18
N ASP A 923 -24.03 14.24 -53.65
CA ASP A 923 -23.49 12.89 -53.81
C ASP A 923 -22.06 13.14 -54.33
N GLU A 924 -21.24 12.10 -54.29
CA GLU A 924 -20.00 11.95 -55.07
C GLU A 924 -18.81 12.87 -54.69
N ASP A 925 -17.56 12.48 -54.83
CA ASP A 925 -16.83 11.21 -54.81
C ASP A 925 -15.34 11.68 -54.82
N TYR A 926 -14.38 10.75 -54.81
CA TYR A 926 -12.94 10.94 -55.12
C TYR A 926 -11.96 11.33 -53.98
N SER A 927 -11.20 10.28 -53.57
CA SER A 927 -9.71 10.16 -53.58
C SER A 927 -8.87 11.41 -53.19
N GLU A 928 -7.94 11.38 -52.24
CA GLU A 928 -6.91 10.37 -51.89
C GLU A 928 -6.61 10.34 -50.37
#